data_AF-A0A8T4TSI7-F1
#
_entry.id   AF-A0A8T4TSI7-F1
#
_cell.length_a   1.000
_cell.length_b   1.000
_cell.length_c   1.000
_cell.angle_alpha   90.00
_cell.angle_beta   90.00
_cell.angle_gamma   90.00
#
_symmetry.space_group_name_H-M   'P 1'
#
loop_
_entity.id
_entity.type
_entity.pdbx_description
1 polymer ?
#
loop_
_entity_poly.entity_id
_entity_poly.type
_entity_poly.pdbx_seq_one_letter_code
_entity_poly.pdbx_strand_id
1 'polypeptide(L)'
;MIEILLNDPKIQDISINGPIGQTPIFIVHSDYDECVTNIFPSVDDGESWATKFRLLSGRPLDEANPVLDTELTLSGVRARVAIISKPLNPYGLAFSFRRHRDKPWTQPLFIENKMLSPLASGLLSFIIDGSRSLLIAGTRGSGKTSFLDSCLLEIMRKFRLITVEDSVTGDSEILVKKNNLWERNTIGNLIDSLIEKNGCWYNLSEHEILGNENNIEILAMNKEGKIISTKISKFIRHKVTKPIYKIITRTGREIKVTGDHSLFGLNQEARISEIKANELKKGSFIATPRSLPIIGKELKEINLLNYLDKFERAYIYGGNIKEILKKYYYEIQQLGKEYKHNRSSIYHWFRKGIIPIKILKDLKALGYNINEINDTYIKIKGNSKGIPIKMDMNEDLLTFIGLWLADGCYDSKSVIVSSGTEEERKIIYDLANHLNLPVKMHSDNFSLMINSVTFKNILREVLELKGDAYTKRIPNWIFSLTNNQIKYVLRGLFSGDGHVSKSEIMLALSSLNMLKDVQTLLLRFGIINRITKLRQDKTYNSSISSTKFIKLFKEIGFLQGYKIKNLNKLADRISTHDSTDIIPLSLENRKEMRTLIKDFNYRDYIHNNSNIGRSKFSQMLQQENKECLLLKNLKILANSDIFWDEIKDIEVIENFNDYVYDISVPECESFLTGNIIAHNTLELSTERLRELGYNIQPMKVRAALANVGSELAADEGIRTSLRMGDSSLIVGEIRSLEALALFEAMRVGALANVVAGTIHGDSPYGVFDRIVNDLKVPRTSFKAVDIIVIANPIKSADGLHRWRRVTQITEVRKTWEQDPLAENGFVDLMKYDAKTDSLQPTDALINGESEIIKSIASNVKEWAGNWDAVWDNILLRAKIKEAIVNYSKSSEMPELLESQNIIYFNDLFHKISDEVRQESGVLDSKKIFFRWDQGLKRFIKQKTFEKG
;
A
#
# COMPACT_ATOMS: atom_id res chain seq x y z
N MET A 1 29.75 3.34 13.16
CA MET A 1 30.48 2.51 12.18
C MET A 1 29.69 2.35 10.88
N ILE A 2 28.54 1.65 10.85
CA ILE A 2 27.71 1.52 9.62
C ILE A 2 27.29 2.87 9.04
N GLU A 3 26.99 3.85 9.90
CA GLU A 3 26.66 5.22 9.48
C GLU A 3 27.78 5.88 8.65
N ILE A 4 29.05 5.56 8.94
CA ILE A 4 30.20 6.07 8.19
C ILE A 4 30.20 5.49 6.77
N LEU A 5 29.90 4.19 6.64
CA LEU A 5 29.78 3.52 5.34
C LEU A 5 28.56 4.04 4.56
N LEU A 6 27.41 4.23 5.21
CA LEU A 6 26.20 4.73 4.55
C LEU A 6 26.30 6.21 4.12
N ASN A 7 27.13 7.00 4.80
CA ASN A 7 27.43 8.36 4.37
C ASN A 7 28.31 8.41 3.12
N ASP A 8 29.01 7.33 2.76
CA ASP A 8 29.72 7.26 1.50
C ASP A 8 28.71 7.18 0.33
N PRO A 9 28.65 8.21 -0.54
CA PRO A 9 27.69 8.24 -1.63
C PRO A 9 27.89 7.15 -2.68
N LYS A 10 29.05 6.49 -2.70
CA LYS A 10 29.39 5.43 -3.66
C LYS A 10 29.00 4.04 -3.21
N ILE A 11 28.68 3.85 -1.93
CA ILE A 11 28.22 2.56 -1.42
C ILE A 11 26.74 2.37 -1.78
N GLN A 12 26.46 1.27 -2.48
CA GLN A 12 25.11 0.86 -2.90
C GLN A 12 24.52 -0.15 -1.91
N ASP A 13 25.27 -1.20 -1.61
CA ASP A 13 24.87 -2.24 -0.66
C ASP A 13 25.99 -2.47 0.37
N ILE A 14 25.64 -2.92 1.58
CA ILE A 14 26.58 -3.33 2.64
C ILE A 14 26.12 -4.70 3.13
N SER A 15 26.97 -5.72 3.11
CA SER A 15 26.65 -7.04 3.63
C SER A 15 27.59 -7.41 4.76
N ILE A 16 27.04 -7.90 5.87
CA ILE A 16 27.79 -8.33 7.05
C ILE A 16 27.41 -9.77 7.28
N ASN A 17 28.30 -10.70 6.95
CA ASN A 17 28.02 -12.12 7.07
C ASN A 17 28.28 -12.61 8.50
N GLY A 18 27.67 -13.75 8.86
CA GLY A 18 28.01 -14.46 10.09
C GLY A 18 29.13 -15.49 9.82
N PRO A 19 29.98 -15.82 10.80
CA PRO A 19 30.01 -15.32 12.17
C PRO A 19 30.70 -13.94 12.29
N ILE A 20 29.99 -13.00 12.90
CA ILE A 20 30.48 -11.64 13.18
C ILE A 20 31.73 -11.71 14.05
N GLY A 21 32.70 -10.83 13.80
CA GLY A 21 34.02 -10.84 14.45
C GLY A 21 35.07 -11.67 13.71
N GLN A 22 34.65 -12.55 12.80
CA GLN A 22 35.57 -13.37 11.98
C GLN A 22 35.53 -13.00 10.50
N THR A 23 34.41 -12.44 10.03
CA THR A 23 34.26 -11.96 8.66
C THR A 23 34.25 -10.43 8.61
N PRO A 24 34.95 -9.83 7.64
CA PRO A 24 34.86 -8.40 7.41
C PRO A 24 33.48 -8.00 6.88
N ILE A 25 33.17 -6.71 6.92
CA ILE A 25 32.04 -6.14 6.18
C ILE A 25 32.35 -6.21 4.68
N PHE A 26 31.38 -6.65 3.90
CA PHE A 26 31.37 -6.59 2.45
C PHE A 26 30.54 -5.38 2.03
N ILE A 27 30.90 -4.73 0.93
CA ILE A 27 30.12 -3.63 0.36
C ILE A 27 30.00 -3.84 -1.14
N VAL A 28 28.92 -3.34 -1.74
CA VAL A 28 28.86 -3.12 -3.18
C VAL A 28 29.14 -1.66 -3.40
N HIS A 29 30.36 -1.38 -3.84
CA HIS A 29 30.82 -0.03 -4.15
C HIS A 29 30.60 0.26 -5.63
N SER A 30 30.11 1.46 -5.98
CA SER A 30 29.81 1.84 -7.36
C SER A 30 30.97 1.65 -8.32
N ASP A 31 32.20 1.83 -7.82
CA ASP A 31 33.42 1.82 -8.64
C ASP A 31 34.14 0.46 -8.65
N TYR A 32 33.88 -0.39 -7.66
CA TYR A 32 34.70 -1.58 -7.38
C TYR A 32 33.86 -2.87 -7.20
N ASP A 33 32.55 -2.80 -7.45
CA ASP A 33 31.59 -3.88 -7.24
C ASP A 33 31.68 -4.47 -5.82
N GLU A 34 31.57 -5.79 -5.66
CA GLU A 34 31.69 -6.47 -4.37
C GLU A 34 33.10 -6.31 -3.81
N CYS A 35 33.22 -5.48 -2.78
CA CYS A 35 34.46 -5.23 -2.06
C CYS A 35 34.41 -5.87 -0.68
N VAL A 36 35.58 -6.34 -0.25
CA VAL A 36 35.83 -6.70 1.13
C VAL A 36 36.45 -5.49 1.82
N THR A 37 35.85 -5.04 2.93
CA THR A 37 36.41 -3.94 3.71
C THR A 37 37.47 -4.44 4.69
N ASN A 38 38.26 -3.54 5.26
CA ASN A 38 39.14 -3.83 6.40
C ASN A 38 38.40 -3.77 7.75
N ILE A 39 37.08 -3.67 7.75
CA ILE A 39 36.27 -3.47 8.94
C ILE A 39 35.75 -4.82 9.42
N PHE A 40 36.23 -5.25 10.58
CA PHE A 40 35.74 -6.44 11.27
C PHE A 40 34.82 -5.99 12.42
N PRO A 41 33.49 -6.15 12.27
CA PRO A 41 32.58 -5.80 13.34
C PRO A 41 32.76 -6.77 14.50
N SER A 42 32.83 -6.27 15.72
CA SER A 42 32.84 -7.13 16.90
C SER A 42 31.49 -7.82 17.06
N VAL A 43 31.44 -8.93 17.80
CA VAL A 43 30.17 -9.60 18.12
C VAL A 43 29.23 -8.64 18.85
N ASP A 44 29.77 -7.80 19.74
CA ASP A 44 29.01 -6.78 20.46
C ASP A 44 28.46 -5.68 19.53
N ASP A 45 29.20 -5.30 18.47
CA ASP A 45 28.69 -4.39 17.44
C ASP A 45 27.47 -5.00 16.73
N GLY A 46 27.59 -6.27 16.32
CA GLY A 46 26.50 -7.02 15.70
C GLY A 46 25.27 -7.09 16.61
N GLU A 47 25.43 -7.47 17.87
CA GLU A 47 24.34 -7.54 18.85
C GLU A 47 23.74 -6.16 19.15
N SER A 48 24.56 -5.12 19.23
CA SER A 48 24.13 -3.73 19.41
C SER A 48 23.31 -3.24 18.22
N TRP A 49 23.75 -3.50 16.99
CA TRP A 49 23.00 -3.19 15.77
C TRP A 49 21.70 -3.96 15.71
N ALA A 50 21.72 -5.28 15.93
CA ALA A 50 20.52 -6.11 16.00
C ALA A 50 19.53 -5.58 17.05
N THR A 51 20.01 -5.19 18.23
CA THR A 51 19.18 -4.57 19.28
C THR A 51 18.60 -3.24 18.84
N LYS A 52 19.40 -2.36 18.22
CA LYS A 52 18.93 -1.08 17.71
C LYS A 52 17.91 -1.24 16.59
N PHE A 53 18.10 -2.19 15.68
CA PHE A 53 17.16 -2.50 14.60
C PHE A 53 15.89 -3.19 15.13
N ARG A 54 15.98 -4.07 16.14
CA ARG A 54 14.80 -4.58 16.86
C ARG A 54 13.97 -3.44 17.44
N LEU A 55 14.61 -2.46 18.08
CA LEU A 55 13.96 -1.28 18.65
C LEU A 55 13.34 -0.37 17.58
N LEU A 56 14.07 -0.07 16.49
CA LEU A 56 13.59 0.80 15.39
C LEU A 56 12.44 0.16 14.60
N SER A 57 12.55 -1.13 14.31
CA SER A 57 11.53 -1.89 13.56
C SER A 57 10.31 -2.25 14.42
N GLY A 58 10.48 -2.39 15.73
CA GLY A 58 9.46 -2.90 16.65
C GLY A 58 9.19 -4.41 16.50
N ARG A 59 10.04 -5.15 15.79
CA ARG A 59 9.90 -6.60 15.53
C ARG A 59 10.98 -7.40 16.25
N PRO A 60 10.68 -8.62 16.73
CA PRO A 60 11.66 -9.49 17.38
C PRO A 60 12.69 -10.01 16.38
N LEU A 61 13.89 -10.30 16.88
CA LEU A 61 14.95 -11.02 16.17
C LEU A 61 15.58 -11.98 17.19
N ASP A 62 15.19 -13.25 17.11
CA ASP A 62 15.48 -14.35 18.04
C ASP A 62 15.38 -15.71 17.30
N GLU A 63 15.54 -16.83 18.01
CA GLU A 63 15.51 -18.16 17.39
C GLU A 63 14.15 -18.54 16.78
N ALA A 64 13.06 -17.98 17.26
CA ALA A 64 11.73 -18.22 16.70
C ALA A 64 11.44 -17.32 15.49
N ASN A 65 12.05 -16.12 15.43
CA ASN A 65 11.91 -15.13 14.38
C ASN A 65 13.30 -14.72 13.85
N PRO A 66 13.94 -15.57 13.03
CA PRO A 66 15.35 -15.40 12.68
C PRO A 66 15.58 -14.40 11.54
N VAL A 67 14.59 -13.59 11.17
CA VAL A 67 14.68 -12.61 10.07
C VAL A 67 14.04 -11.29 10.48
N LEU A 68 14.72 -10.19 10.20
CA LEU A 68 14.25 -8.84 10.44
C LEU A 68 14.57 -7.94 9.25
N ASP A 69 13.56 -7.37 8.58
CA ASP A 69 13.70 -6.37 7.51
C ASP A 69 13.13 -5.03 7.98
N THR A 70 13.88 -3.95 7.80
CA THR A 70 13.57 -2.60 8.30
C THR A 70 14.22 -1.52 7.43
N GLU A 71 13.74 -0.28 7.50
CA GLU A 71 14.45 0.87 6.93
C GLU A 71 15.25 1.62 7.99
N LEU A 72 16.37 2.20 7.55
CA LEU A 72 17.27 3.05 8.29
C LEU A 72 17.29 4.42 7.61
N THR A 73 16.92 5.45 8.36
CA THR A 73 17.08 6.86 7.95
C THR A 73 18.05 7.51 8.92
N LEU A 74 19.23 7.91 8.44
CA LEU A 74 20.29 8.55 9.22
C LEU A 74 20.82 9.74 8.44
N SER A 75 20.79 10.94 9.04
CA SER A 75 21.44 12.14 8.50
C SER A 75 21.07 12.47 7.04
N GLY A 76 19.82 12.18 6.64
CA GLY A 76 19.31 12.38 5.27
C GLY A 76 19.53 11.21 4.32
N VAL A 77 20.33 10.20 4.70
CA VAL A 77 20.55 8.97 3.94
C VAL A 77 19.49 7.92 4.29
N ARG A 78 18.91 7.31 3.26
CA ARG A 78 17.95 6.20 3.41
C ARG A 78 18.57 4.89 2.95
N ALA A 79 18.48 3.85 3.78
CA ALA A 79 18.88 2.49 3.44
C ALA A 79 17.89 1.46 3.97
N ARG A 80 17.57 0.45 3.16
CA ARG A 80 16.86 -0.75 3.62
C ARG A 80 17.84 -1.69 4.32
N VAL A 81 17.43 -2.40 5.36
CA VAL A 81 18.27 -3.27 6.20
C VAL A 81 17.56 -4.59 6.44
N ALA A 82 18.12 -5.68 5.92
CA ALA A 82 17.71 -7.04 6.22
C ALA A 82 18.70 -7.69 7.19
N ILE A 83 18.22 -8.44 8.17
CA ILE A 83 19.01 -9.05 9.24
C ILE A 83 18.53 -10.47 9.42
N ILE A 84 19.45 -11.41 9.56
CA ILE A 84 19.13 -12.82 9.84
C ILE A 84 19.91 -13.30 11.07
N SER A 85 19.34 -14.24 11.83
CA SER A 85 19.94 -14.85 13.03
C SER A 85 19.74 -16.38 13.05
N LYS A 86 20.19 -17.07 14.11
CA LYS A 86 19.92 -18.50 14.31
C LYS A 86 18.41 -18.74 14.41
N PRO A 87 17.86 -19.87 13.92
CA PRO A 87 18.56 -20.98 13.26
C PRO A 87 18.78 -20.79 11.76
N LEU A 88 18.23 -19.74 11.14
CA LEU A 88 18.30 -19.54 9.68
C LEU A 88 19.75 -19.35 9.21
N ASN A 89 20.54 -18.59 9.97
CA ASN A 89 21.99 -18.57 9.83
C ASN A 89 22.62 -19.35 11.00
N PRO A 90 23.19 -20.54 10.75
CA PRO A 90 23.83 -21.36 11.79
C PRO A 90 24.93 -20.63 12.56
N TYR A 91 25.53 -19.60 11.96
CA TYR A 91 26.67 -18.87 12.48
C TYR A 91 26.31 -17.58 13.25
N GLY A 92 25.02 -17.31 13.49
CA GLY A 92 24.56 -16.15 14.25
C GLY A 92 24.03 -15.01 13.38
N LEU A 93 24.26 -13.77 13.81
CA LEU A 93 23.73 -12.57 13.13
C LEU A 93 24.42 -12.33 11.78
N ALA A 94 23.65 -11.88 10.80
CA ALA A 94 24.13 -11.31 9.54
C ALA A 94 23.21 -10.18 9.08
N PHE A 95 23.73 -9.20 8.34
CA PHE A 95 23.05 -7.98 7.93
C PHE A 95 23.24 -7.72 6.43
N SER A 96 22.27 -7.07 5.78
CA SER A 96 22.37 -6.56 4.43
C SER A 96 21.68 -5.19 4.34
N PHE A 97 22.41 -4.15 3.98
CA PHE A 97 21.94 -2.79 3.80
C PHE A 97 21.88 -2.47 2.31
N ARG A 98 20.87 -1.73 1.87
CA ARG A 98 20.73 -1.24 0.50
C ARG A 98 20.35 0.24 0.49
N ARG A 99 21.23 1.09 -0.01
CA ARG A 99 21.11 2.55 0.00
C ARG A 99 20.27 3.06 -1.17
N HIS A 100 19.40 4.04 -0.89
CA HIS A 100 18.62 4.77 -1.90
C HIS A 100 19.33 6.07 -2.29
N ARG A 101 19.15 6.53 -3.53
CA ARG A 101 19.74 7.79 -4.01
C ARG A 101 18.86 8.99 -3.66
N ASP A 102 19.50 10.03 -3.10
CA ASP A 102 18.82 11.24 -2.64
C ASP A 102 18.47 12.23 -3.75
N LYS A 103 19.04 12.05 -4.96
CA LYS A 103 18.83 12.90 -6.13
C LYS A 103 18.40 12.08 -7.36
N PRO A 104 17.59 12.63 -8.29
CA PRO A 104 17.23 11.95 -9.54
C PRO A 104 18.48 11.58 -10.35
N TRP A 105 18.41 10.48 -11.10
CA TRP A 105 19.45 10.11 -12.05
C TRP A 105 19.49 11.10 -13.22
N THR A 106 20.69 11.34 -13.77
CA THR A 106 20.90 12.21 -14.94
C THR A 106 21.55 11.42 -16.08
N GLN A 107 21.44 11.90 -17.32
CA GLN A 107 22.11 11.23 -18.44
C GLN A 107 23.64 11.19 -18.28
N PRO A 108 24.34 12.25 -17.80
CA PRO A 108 25.77 12.18 -17.48
C PRO A 108 26.13 11.12 -16.42
N LEU A 109 25.29 10.91 -15.40
CA LEU A 109 25.48 9.81 -14.45
C LEU A 109 25.35 8.44 -15.13
N PHE A 110 24.41 8.28 -16.06
CA PHE A 110 24.30 7.04 -16.83
C PHE A 110 25.48 6.83 -17.79
N ILE A 111 26.08 7.90 -18.31
CA ILE A 111 27.34 7.84 -19.09
C ILE A 111 28.49 7.38 -18.21
N GLU A 112 28.64 7.99 -17.03
CA GLU A 112 29.69 7.61 -16.08
C GLU A 112 29.61 6.13 -15.70
N ASN A 113 28.39 5.60 -15.53
CA ASN A 113 28.13 4.21 -15.18
C ASN A 113 28.05 3.26 -16.40
N LYS A 114 28.39 3.73 -17.60
CA LYS A 114 28.30 3.00 -18.88
C LYS A 114 26.93 2.43 -19.22
N MET A 115 25.86 2.90 -18.56
CA MET A 115 24.50 2.50 -18.92
C MET A 115 24.06 3.10 -20.26
N LEU A 116 24.59 4.29 -20.59
CA LEU A 116 24.32 5.06 -21.81
C LEU A 116 25.65 5.54 -22.40
N SER A 117 25.80 5.59 -23.72
CA SER A 117 26.98 6.21 -24.34
C SER A 117 26.78 7.73 -24.51
N PRO A 118 27.85 8.55 -24.60
CA PRO A 118 27.70 9.99 -24.85
C PRO A 118 26.91 10.30 -26.12
N LEU A 119 27.15 9.53 -27.19
CA LEU A 119 26.41 9.66 -28.44
C LEU A 119 24.91 9.36 -28.25
N ALA A 120 24.57 8.30 -27.51
CA ALA A 120 23.18 7.97 -27.21
C ALA A 120 22.47 9.03 -26.37
N SER A 121 23.20 9.62 -25.41
CA SER A 121 22.73 10.77 -24.62
C SER A 121 22.46 11.99 -25.51
N GLY A 122 23.40 12.32 -26.41
CA GLY A 122 23.22 13.39 -27.39
C GLY A 122 22.05 13.15 -28.34
N LEU A 123 21.87 11.90 -28.79
CA LEU A 123 20.75 11.47 -29.63
C LEU A 123 19.41 11.60 -28.90
N LEU A 124 19.30 11.08 -27.66
CA LEU A 124 18.07 11.19 -26.86
C LEU A 124 17.74 12.64 -26.54
N SER A 125 18.73 13.46 -26.17
CA SER A 125 18.55 14.91 -25.97
C SER A 125 18.03 15.60 -27.23
N PHE A 126 18.57 15.26 -28.42
CA PHE A 126 18.07 15.77 -29.70
C PHE A 126 16.62 15.32 -30.01
N ILE A 127 16.29 14.06 -29.74
CA ILE A 127 14.95 13.49 -29.95
C ILE A 127 13.91 14.13 -29.01
N ILE A 128 14.27 14.34 -27.74
CA ILE A 128 13.43 15.00 -26.73
C ILE A 128 13.18 16.46 -27.11
N ASP A 129 14.22 17.20 -27.49
CA ASP A 129 14.06 18.59 -28.00
C ASP A 129 13.21 18.65 -29.28
N GLY A 130 13.34 17.63 -30.12
CA GLY A 130 12.51 17.43 -31.31
C GLY A 130 11.05 17.05 -31.00
N SER A 131 10.64 17.05 -29.73
CA SER A 131 9.27 16.79 -29.27
C SER A 131 8.72 15.42 -29.71
N ARG A 132 9.59 14.40 -29.73
CA ARG A 132 9.22 13.05 -30.16
C ARG A 132 8.70 12.19 -29.02
N SER A 133 7.98 11.14 -29.40
CA SER A 133 7.47 10.17 -28.44
C SER A 133 8.49 9.08 -28.10
N LEU A 134 8.57 8.73 -26.82
CA LEU A 134 9.60 7.86 -26.26
C LEU A 134 9.00 6.82 -25.31
N LEU A 135 9.19 5.54 -25.59
CA LEU A 135 8.87 4.46 -24.66
C LEU A 135 10.12 3.84 -24.08
N ILE A 136 10.18 3.73 -22.75
CA ILE A 136 11.30 3.08 -22.05
C ILE A 136 10.82 1.73 -21.56
N ALA A 137 11.39 0.67 -22.12
CA ALA A 137 11.06 -0.71 -21.78
C ALA A 137 12.22 -1.47 -21.16
N GLY A 138 11.90 -2.63 -20.58
CA GLY A 138 12.85 -3.47 -19.87
C GLY A 138 12.22 -4.37 -18.81
N THR A 139 13.00 -5.35 -18.36
CA THR A 139 12.67 -6.27 -17.26
C THR A 139 12.48 -5.55 -15.90
N ARG A 140 11.92 -6.23 -14.88
CA ARG A 140 11.79 -5.64 -13.52
C ARG A 140 13.18 -5.36 -12.93
N GLY A 141 13.36 -4.18 -12.34
CA GLY A 141 14.64 -3.77 -11.74
C GLY A 141 15.72 -3.33 -12.75
N SER A 142 15.37 -3.15 -14.04
CA SER A 142 16.30 -2.67 -15.07
C SER A 142 16.56 -1.16 -15.03
N GLY A 143 15.85 -0.41 -14.17
CA GLY A 143 16.03 1.04 -14.00
C GLY A 143 15.17 1.91 -14.92
N LYS A 144 14.11 1.38 -15.53
CA LYS A 144 13.21 2.12 -16.44
C LYS A 144 12.74 3.47 -15.90
N THR A 145 12.17 3.47 -14.69
CA THR A 145 11.63 4.69 -14.06
C THR A 145 12.73 5.70 -13.78
N SER A 146 13.90 5.25 -13.31
CA SER A 146 15.07 6.11 -13.12
C SER A 146 15.64 6.65 -14.44
N PHE A 147 15.55 5.88 -15.51
CA PHE A 147 15.95 6.31 -16.85
C PHE A 147 14.96 7.32 -17.44
N LEU A 148 13.66 7.12 -17.24
CA LEU A 148 12.62 8.07 -17.60
C LEU A 148 12.82 9.39 -16.86
N ASP A 149 13.00 9.34 -15.53
CA ASP A 149 13.30 10.53 -14.72
C ASP A 149 14.51 11.33 -15.26
N SER A 150 15.55 10.66 -15.74
CA SER A 150 16.71 11.34 -16.34
C SER A 150 16.41 12.02 -17.67
N CYS A 151 15.48 11.46 -18.46
CA CYS A 151 15.04 12.05 -19.72
C CYS A 151 14.14 13.27 -19.49
N LEU A 152 13.38 13.30 -18.38
CA LEU A 152 12.56 14.46 -18.02
C LEU A 152 13.41 15.72 -17.79
N LEU A 153 14.66 15.55 -17.33
CA LEU A 153 15.61 16.67 -17.14
C LEU A 153 16.07 17.31 -18.46
N GLU A 154 15.85 16.67 -19.60
CA GLU A 154 16.15 17.24 -20.92
C GLU A 154 14.98 18.08 -21.47
N ILE A 155 13.78 17.95 -20.90
CA ILE A 155 12.64 18.79 -21.32
C ILE A 155 12.85 20.22 -20.80
N MET A 156 12.65 21.23 -21.64
CA MET A 156 12.77 22.63 -21.19
C MET A 156 11.72 22.95 -20.12
N ARG A 157 12.14 23.62 -19.04
CA ARG A 157 11.28 23.94 -17.87
C ARG A 157 10.04 24.80 -18.16
N LYS A 158 10.02 25.49 -19.32
CA LYS A 158 8.87 26.27 -19.77
C LYS A 158 7.67 25.39 -20.16
N PHE A 159 7.91 24.13 -20.52
CA PHE A 159 6.86 23.20 -20.91
C PHE A 159 6.20 22.61 -19.66
N ARG A 160 4.88 22.46 -19.72
CA ARG A 160 4.12 21.84 -18.64
C ARG A 160 4.22 20.32 -18.74
N LEU A 161 4.69 19.63 -17.70
CA LEU A 161 4.68 18.17 -17.65
C LEU A 161 3.37 17.67 -17.05
N ILE A 162 2.72 16.69 -17.69
CA ILE A 162 1.47 16.10 -17.23
C ILE A 162 1.69 14.64 -16.77
N THR A 163 1.29 14.26 -15.56
CA THR A 163 1.42 12.87 -15.03
C THR A 163 0.07 12.21 -14.68
N VAL A 164 -0.07 10.87 -14.67
CA VAL A 164 -1.36 10.15 -14.41
C VAL A 164 -1.25 9.17 -13.22
N GLU A 165 -2.25 9.13 -12.30
CA GLU A 165 -2.24 8.43 -10.97
C GLU A 165 -3.57 7.70 -10.58
N ASP A 166 -3.52 6.68 -9.70
CA ASP A 166 -4.65 5.79 -9.25
C ASP A 166 -5.13 6.06 -7.78
N SER A 167 -6.39 5.72 -7.39
CA SER A 167 -6.97 6.05 -6.03
C SER A 167 -8.27 5.30 -5.61
N VAL A 168 -8.64 5.32 -4.31
CA VAL A 168 -9.86 4.70 -3.69
C VAL A 168 -10.79 5.70 -2.95
N THR A 169 -12.08 5.42 -2.72
CA THR A 169 -13.00 6.38 -2.03
C THR A 169 -12.85 6.44 -0.51
N GLY A 170 -13.20 7.58 0.10
CA GLY A 170 -13.02 7.85 1.53
C GLY A 170 -13.81 6.97 2.50
N ASP A 171 -14.93 6.41 2.08
CA ASP A 171 -15.75 5.48 2.87
C ASP A 171 -15.17 4.06 2.93
N SER A 172 -14.08 3.80 2.19
CA SER A 172 -13.40 2.51 2.19
C SER A 172 -12.81 2.21 3.57
N GLU A 173 -13.16 1.04 4.11
CA GLU A 173 -12.83 0.67 5.49
C GLU A 173 -11.44 0.06 5.56
N ILE A 174 -10.68 0.41 6.59
CA ILE A 174 -9.31 -0.06 6.79
C ILE A 174 -9.07 -0.42 8.25
N LEU A 175 -8.32 -1.50 8.49
CA LEU A 175 -7.79 -1.82 9.81
C LEU A 175 -6.43 -1.16 9.95
N VAL A 176 -6.30 -0.31 10.96
CA VAL A 176 -5.04 0.36 11.29
C VAL A 176 -4.59 -0.08 12.68
N LYS A 177 -3.29 -0.19 12.85
CA LYS A 177 -2.66 -0.46 14.14
C LYS A 177 -1.92 0.79 14.58
N LYS A 178 -2.36 1.34 15.72
CA LYS A 178 -1.77 2.52 16.39
C LYS A 178 -1.43 2.13 17.81
N ASN A 179 -0.22 2.46 18.28
CA ASN A 179 0.23 2.13 19.64
C ASN A 179 0.01 0.64 20.02
N ASN A 180 0.26 -0.28 19.08
CA ASN A 180 0.02 -1.72 19.20
C ASN A 180 -1.45 -2.15 19.42
N LEU A 181 -2.41 -1.28 19.18
CA LEU A 181 -3.84 -1.59 19.20
C LEU A 181 -4.40 -1.47 17.78
N TRP A 182 -5.15 -2.50 17.40
CA TRP A 182 -5.91 -2.54 16.16
C TRP A 182 -7.24 -1.83 16.35
N GLU A 183 -7.51 -0.86 15.47
CA GLU A 183 -8.78 -0.18 15.37
C GLU A 183 -9.24 -0.18 13.92
N ARG A 184 -10.56 -0.06 13.75
CA ARG A 184 -11.17 0.11 12.45
C ARG A 184 -11.36 1.59 12.19
N ASN A 185 -11.09 2.00 10.96
CA ASN A 185 -11.34 3.36 10.49
C ASN A 185 -11.84 3.34 9.05
N THR A 186 -12.25 4.49 8.54
CA THR A 186 -12.34 4.70 7.09
C THR A 186 -11.06 5.40 6.63
N ILE A 187 -10.66 5.15 5.39
CA ILE A 187 -9.45 5.75 4.82
C ILE A 187 -9.55 7.28 4.79
N GLY A 188 -10.76 7.80 4.52
CA GLY A 188 -11.03 9.23 4.54
C GLY A 188 -10.82 9.84 5.92
N ASN A 189 -11.56 9.35 6.93
CA ASN A 189 -11.43 9.87 8.31
C ASN A 189 -10.00 9.73 8.84
N LEU A 190 -9.29 8.65 8.50
CA LEU A 190 -7.91 8.46 8.88
C LEU A 190 -7.03 9.58 8.31
N ILE A 191 -7.09 9.81 7.01
CA ILE A 191 -6.22 10.76 6.32
C ILE A 191 -6.62 12.20 6.62
N ASP A 192 -7.93 12.49 6.62
CA ASP A 192 -8.46 13.82 6.92
C ASP A 192 -8.06 14.27 8.34
N SER A 193 -8.25 13.42 9.34
CA SER A 193 -7.88 13.75 10.73
C SER A 193 -6.37 13.95 10.91
N LEU A 194 -5.56 13.23 10.14
CA LEU A 194 -4.10 13.39 10.18
C LEU A 194 -3.66 14.71 9.51
N ILE A 195 -4.27 15.06 8.38
CA ILE A 195 -4.00 16.33 7.68
C ILE A 195 -4.48 17.52 8.52
N GLU A 196 -5.66 17.44 9.13
CA GLU A 196 -6.17 18.50 10.01
C GLU A 196 -5.26 18.72 11.23
N LYS A 197 -4.68 17.65 11.78
CA LYS A 197 -3.86 17.71 12.98
C LYS A 197 -2.41 18.14 12.71
N ASN A 198 -1.79 17.57 11.70
CA ASN A 198 -0.35 17.73 11.43
C ASN A 198 -0.07 18.72 10.31
N GLY A 199 -1.12 19.24 9.64
CA GLY A 199 -0.99 19.89 8.35
C GLY A 199 -0.62 18.88 7.27
N CYS A 200 -0.33 19.38 6.09
CA CYS A 200 0.28 18.64 5.02
C CYS A 200 1.56 19.37 4.61
N TRP A 201 2.61 18.63 4.31
CA TRP A 201 3.83 19.24 3.76
C TRP A 201 3.65 19.60 2.28
N TYR A 202 2.56 19.13 1.66
CA TYR A 202 2.18 19.44 0.29
C TYR A 202 0.65 19.65 0.15
N ASN A 203 0.25 20.80 -0.40
CA ASN A 203 -1.14 21.15 -0.73
C ASN A 203 -1.17 21.98 -2.03
N LEU A 204 -1.71 21.42 -3.12
CA LEU A 204 -1.91 22.15 -4.36
C LEU A 204 -3.20 21.69 -5.06
N SER A 205 -4.13 22.62 -5.32
CA SER A 205 -5.39 22.34 -6.04
C SER A 205 -6.20 21.18 -5.45
N GLU A 206 -6.42 21.18 -4.14
CA GLU A 206 -7.13 20.11 -3.41
C GLU A 206 -6.44 18.73 -3.52
N HIS A 207 -5.12 18.67 -3.80
CA HIS A 207 -4.29 17.48 -3.66
C HIS A 207 -3.33 17.64 -2.48
N GLU A 208 -3.44 16.77 -1.48
CA GLU A 208 -2.75 16.86 -0.21
C GLU A 208 -2.01 15.57 0.13
N ILE A 209 -0.75 15.72 0.57
CA ILE A 209 0.13 14.60 0.93
C ILE A 209 0.72 14.83 2.33
N LEU A 210 0.75 13.76 3.11
CA LEU A 210 1.27 13.74 4.47
C LEU A 210 2.18 12.52 4.69
N GLY A 211 3.32 12.70 5.34
CA GLY A 211 4.21 11.60 5.76
C GLY A 211 3.69 10.86 7.00
N ASN A 212 4.13 9.63 7.23
CA ASN A 212 3.70 8.86 8.40
C ASN A 212 4.50 9.16 9.67
N GLU A 213 4.21 10.29 10.32
CA GLU A 213 4.82 10.68 11.60
C GLU A 213 4.34 9.84 12.79
N ASN A 214 3.20 9.15 12.65
CA ASN A 214 2.51 8.46 13.75
C ASN A 214 2.76 6.94 13.81
N ASN A 215 3.73 6.41 13.05
CA ASN A 215 4.07 4.97 13.01
C ASN A 215 2.84 4.07 12.76
N ILE A 216 1.90 4.52 11.92
CA ILE A 216 0.67 3.78 11.65
C ILE A 216 0.99 2.55 10.80
N GLU A 217 0.53 1.39 11.26
CA GLU A 217 0.63 0.10 10.56
C GLU A 217 -0.73 -0.31 9.96
N ILE A 218 -0.69 -1.05 8.86
CA ILE A 218 -1.84 -1.65 8.18
C ILE A 218 -1.53 -3.08 7.74
N LEU A 219 -2.55 -3.80 7.26
CA LEU A 219 -2.37 -5.09 6.59
C LEU A 219 -2.18 -4.90 5.08
N ALA A 220 -1.18 -5.57 4.52
CA ALA A 220 -0.84 -5.55 3.10
C ALA A 220 -0.46 -6.94 2.60
N MET A 221 -0.39 -7.13 1.29
CA MET A 221 0.01 -8.39 0.65
C MET A 221 1.46 -8.30 0.15
N ASN A 222 2.31 -9.26 0.52
CA ASN A 222 3.66 -9.36 -0.03
C ASN A 222 3.69 -10.10 -1.38
N LYS A 223 4.86 -10.24 -1.99
CA LYS A 223 5.02 -10.84 -3.33
C LYS A 223 4.69 -12.34 -3.38
N GLU A 224 4.75 -13.03 -2.25
CA GLU A 224 4.38 -14.44 -2.10
C GLU A 224 2.86 -14.62 -1.84
N GLY A 225 2.08 -13.54 -1.85
CA GLY A 225 0.65 -13.56 -1.56
C GLY A 225 0.34 -13.79 -0.08
N LYS A 226 1.27 -13.47 0.83
CA LYS A 226 1.07 -13.50 2.28
C LYS A 226 0.57 -12.16 2.78
N ILE A 227 -0.38 -12.20 3.73
CA ILE A 227 -0.86 -10.98 4.37
C ILE A 227 0.09 -10.67 5.54
N ILE A 228 0.61 -9.45 5.61
CA ILE A 228 1.53 -9.02 6.65
C ILE A 228 1.14 -7.64 7.21
N SER A 229 1.54 -7.36 8.45
CA SER A 229 1.45 -6.02 9.04
C SER A 229 2.66 -5.19 8.60
N THR A 230 2.44 -4.03 8.01
CA THR A 230 3.49 -3.14 7.52
C THR A 230 3.16 -1.67 7.78
N LYS A 231 4.18 -0.80 7.79
CA LYS A 231 4.02 0.63 8.03
C LYS A 231 3.63 1.36 6.74
N ILE A 232 2.79 2.37 6.91
CA ILE A 232 2.52 3.35 5.86
C ILE A 232 3.73 4.27 5.70
N SER A 233 4.08 4.69 4.48
CA SER A 233 5.07 5.75 4.26
C SER A 233 4.42 7.11 4.01
N LYS A 234 3.37 7.16 3.19
CA LYS A 234 2.64 8.38 2.81
C LYS A 234 1.13 8.19 2.84
N PHE A 235 0.42 9.25 3.19
CA PHE A 235 -1.03 9.39 3.07
C PHE A 235 -1.34 10.43 2.00
N ILE A 236 -2.30 10.13 1.14
CA ILE A 236 -2.64 10.96 -0.02
C ILE A 236 -4.17 11.15 -0.04
N ARG A 237 -4.64 12.38 -0.26
CA ARG A 237 -6.03 12.65 -0.63
C ARG A 237 -6.11 13.69 -1.74
N HIS A 238 -7.06 13.54 -2.63
CA HIS A 238 -7.42 14.57 -3.61
C HIS A 238 -8.87 14.48 -4.01
N LYS A 239 -9.42 15.57 -4.54
CA LYS A 239 -10.80 15.57 -5.05
C LYS A 239 -10.87 15.01 -6.46
N VAL A 240 -11.96 14.28 -6.78
CA VAL A 240 -12.23 13.78 -8.13
C VAL A 240 -13.70 13.93 -8.50
N THR A 241 -13.94 14.10 -9.80
CA THR A 241 -15.27 14.19 -10.42
C THR A 241 -15.56 13.02 -11.37
N LYS A 242 -15.02 11.82 -11.09
CA LYS A 242 -15.01 10.68 -12.02
C LYS A 242 -15.87 9.50 -11.55
N PRO A 243 -16.29 8.59 -12.47
CA PRO A 243 -17.08 7.44 -12.09
C PRO A 243 -16.35 6.52 -11.12
N ILE A 244 -17.07 6.10 -10.08
CA ILE A 244 -16.58 5.12 -9.10
C ILE A 244 -17.18 3.75 -9.41
N TYR A 245 -16.32 2.75 -9.50
CA TYR A 245 -16.68 1.35 -9.68
C TYR A 245 -16.82 0.71 -8.30
N LYS A 246 -18.04 0.34 -7.95
CA LYS A 246 -18.35 -0.43 -6.76
C LYS A 246 -18.38 -1.91 -7.12
N ILE A 247 -17.33 -2.61 -6.74
CA ILE A 247 -17.14 -4.03 -7.01
C ILE A 247 -17.68 -4.82 -5.83
N ILE A 248 -18.62 -5.73 -6.07
CA ILE A 248 -19.24 -6.57 -5.05
C ILE A 248 -18.88 -8.02 -5.34
N THR A 249 -18.27 -8.69 -4.37
CA THR A 249 -17.87 -10.11 -4.50
C THR A 249 -18.98 -11.07 -4.08
N ARG A 250 -18.78 -12.35 -4.37
CA ARG A 250 -19.70 -13.44 -4.03
C ARG A 250 -19.85 -13.62 -2.53
N THR A 251 -18.82 -13.34 -1.74
CA THR A 251 -18.94 -13.34 -0.27
C THR A 251 -19.56 -12.05 0.29
N GLY A 252 -19.95 -11.10 -0.57
CA GLY A 252 -20.54 -9.84 -0.15
C GLY A 252 -19.53 -8.82 0.37
N ARG A 253 -18.24 -8.97 0.03
CA ARG A 253 -17.25 -7.89 0.20
C ARG A 253 -17.53 -6.84 -0.85
N GLU A 254 -17.25 -5.59 -0.52
CA GLU A 254 -17.38 -4.49 -1.47
C GLU A 254 -16.20 -3.52 -1.36
N ILE A 255 -15.80 -2.99 -2.50
CA ILE A 255 -14.82 -1.90 -2.58
C ILE A 255 -15.30 -0.90 -3.63
N LYS A 256 -15.07 0.38 -3.35
CA LYS A 256 -15.36 1.49 -4.26
C LYS A 256 -14.04 2.11 -4.69
N VAL A 257 -13.75 1.99 -5.97
CA VAL A 257 -12.49 2.45 -6.52
C VAL A 257 -12.72 3.22 -7.80
N THR A 258 -11.72 4.00 -8.18
CA THR A 258 -11.73 4.64 -9.48
C THR A 258 -11.52 3.60 -10.57
N GLY A 259 -12.03 3.81 -11.79
CA GLY A 259 -11.94 2.80 -12.87
C GLY A 259 -10.52 2.35 -13.18
N ASP A 260 -9.55 3.24 -12.96
CA ASP A 260 -8.14 3.04 -13.28
C ASP A 260 -7.38 2.33 -12.16
N HIS A 261 -7.98 2.26 -10.96
CA HIS A 261 -7.35 1.64 -9.80
C HIS A 261 -7.25 0.12 -9.97
N SER A 262 -6.08 -0.41 -9.67
CA SER A 262 -5.78 -1.83 -9.83
C SER A 262 -6.16 -2.64 -8.58
N LEU A 263 -6.86 -3.75 -8.79
CA LEU A 263 -7.00 -4.84 -7.83
C LEU A 263 -6.11 -6.00 -8.28
N PHE A 264 -5.98 -7.05 -7.47
CA PHE A 264 -5.19 -8.21 -7.86
C PHE A 264 -6.08 -9.35 -8.37
N GLY A 265 -5.77 -9.89 -9.53
CA GLY A 265 -6.30 -11.11 -10.11
C GLY A 265 -5.21 -12.14 -10.39
N LEU A 266 -5.52 -13.11 -11.26
CA LEU A 266 -4.61 -14.17 -11.65
C LEU A 266 -4.38 -14.14 -13.17
N ASN A 267 -3.13 -14.04 -13.61
CA ASN A 267 -2.79 -14.03 -15.03
C ASN A 267 -2.70 -15.45 -15.64
N GLN A 268 -2.46 -15.50 -16.95
CA GLN A 268 -2.30 -16.76 -17.69
C GLN A 268 -1.09 -17.59 -17.23
N GLU A 269 -0.05 -16.99 -16.65
CA GLU A 269 1.14 -17.70 -16.13
C GLU A 269 0.99 -18.22 -14.68
N ALA A 270 -0.24 -18.20 -14.14
CA ALA A 270 -0.55 -18.52 -12.75
C ALA A 270 0.24 -17.65 -11.74
N ARG A 271 0.37 -16.35 -12.02
CA ARG A 271 0.92 -15.35 -11.11
C ARG A 271 -0.18 -14.39 -10.67
N ILE A 272 -0.04 -13.92 -9.43
CA ILE A 272 -0.83 -12.81 -8.92
C ILE A 272 -0.45 -11.58 -9.76
N SER A 273 -1.44 -10.95 -10.38
CA SER A 273 -1.24 -9.81 -11.28
C SER A 273 -2.28 -8.75 -11.00
N GLU A 274 -1.95 -7.51 -11.32
CA GLU A 274 -2.90 -6.41 -11.25
C GLU A 274 -3.94 -6.51 -12.37
N ILE A 275 -5.18 -6.11 -12.07
CA ILE A 275 -6.30 -5.97 -13.01
C ILE A 275 -7.05 -4.69 -12.63
N LYS A 276 -7.27 -3.81 -13.60
CA LYS A 276 -7.96 -2.54 -13.36
C LYS A 276 -9.45 -2.75 -13.08
N ALA A 277 -10.03 -1.88 -12.26
CA ALA A 277 -11.43 -1.97 -11.87
C ALA A 277 -12.41 -1.96 -13.06
N ASN A 278 -12.10 -1.18 -14.11
CA ASN A 278 -12.88 -1.09 -15.35
C ASN A 278 -12.76 -2.32 -16.28
N GLU A 279 -11.74 -3.15 -16.12
CA GLU A 279 -11.52 -4.38 -16.89
C GLU A 279 -12.18 -5.60 -16.25
N LEU A 280 -12.56 -5.47 -14.99
CA LEU A 280 -13.22 -6.53 -14.25
C LEU A 280 -14.60 -6.83 -14.85
N LYS A 281 -14.91 -8.11 -14.91
CA LYS A 281 -16.19 -8.62 -15.38
C LYS A 281 -16.84 -9.43 -14.27
N LYS A 282 -18.16 -9.50 -14.30
CA LYS A 282 -18.91 -10.44 -13.46
C LYS A 282 -18.43 -11.87 -13.74
N GLY A 283 -18.16 -12.63 -12.68
CA GLY A 283 -17.56 -13.96 -12.74
C GLY A 283 -16.03 -13.97 -12.74
N SER A 284 -15.34 -12.84 -12.91
CA SER A 284 -13.89 -12.75 -12.69
C SER A 284 -13.54 -12.92 -11.21
N PHE A 285 -12.29 -13.29 -10.92
CA PHE A 285 -11.81 -13.47 -9.54
C PHE A 285 -10.83 -12.36 -9.13
N ILE A 286 -10.99 -11.85 -7.92
CA ILE A 286 -10.06 -10.90 -7.30
C ILE A 286 -9.50 -11.45 -5.99
N ALA A 287 -8.33 -10.95 -5.61
CA ALA A 287 -7.63 -11.36 -4.40
C ALA A 287 -8.25 -10.68 -3.17
N THR A 288 -8.62 -11.52 -2.20
CA THR A 288 -9.09 -11.11 -0.88
C THR A 288 -8.32 -11.91 0.18
N PRO A 289 -8.29 -11.51 1.45
CA PRO A 289 -7.59 -12.27 2.47
C PRO A 289 -8.41 -13.52 2.82
N ARG A 290 -7.72 -14.65 2.94
CA ARG A 290 -8.24 -15.92 3.46
C ARG A 290 -8.26 -15.94 4.99
N SER A 291 -7.30 -15.25 5.60
CA SER A 291 -7.15 -15.11 7.04
C SER A 291 -6.43 -13.79 7.36
N LEU A 292 -6.69 -13.23 8.53
CA LEU A 292 -5.96 -12.06 9.03
C LEU A 292 -4.97 -12.48 10.13
N PRO A 293 -3.65 -12.31 9.93
CA PRO A 293 -2.63 -12.69 10.91
C PRO A 293 -2.47 -11.62 11.99
N ILE A 294 -3.58 -11.32 12.68
CA ILE A 294 -3.60 -10.36 13.78
C ILE A 294 -3.31 -11.08 15.09
N ILE A 295 -2.15 -10.80 15.67
CA ILE A 295 -1.83 -11.18 17.05
C ILE A 295 -2.47 -10.14 17.96
N GLY A 296 -3.53 -10.54 18.66
CA GLY A 296 -4.24 -9.67 19.60
C GLY A 296 -3.53 -9.56 20.95
N LYS A 297 -3.89 -8.55 21.73
CA LYS A 297 -3.44 -8.34 23.11
C LYS A 297 -4.53 -8.75 24.08
N GLU A 298 -4.16 -9.52 25.10
CA GLU A 298 -5.10 -9.89 26.16
C GLU A 298 -5.45 -8.65 26.99
N LEU A 299 -6.74 -8.36 27.09
CA LEU A 299 -7.26 -7.35 27.99
C LEU A 299 -7.82 -8.06 29.22
N LYS A 300 -7.10 -8.04 30.34
CA LYS A 300 -7.52 -8.76 31.56
C LYS A 300 -8.56 -8.01 32.36
N GLU A 301 -8.37 -6.70 32.50
CA GLU A 301 -9.26 -5.83 33.27
C GLU A 301 -9.41 -4.47 32.61
N ILE A 302 -10.51 -3.78 32.91
CA ILE A 302 -10.74 -2.37 32.60
C ILE A 302 -10.76 -1.59 33.90
N ASN A 303 -9.86 -0.61 34.01
CA ASN A 303 -9.82 0.32 35.14
C ASN A 303 -10.67 1.57 34.84
N LEU A 304 -11.82 1.70 35.50
CA LEU A 304 -12.76 2.80 35.35
C LEU A 304 -12.19 4.15 35.84
N LEU A 305 -11.09 4.16 36.61
CA LEU A 305 -10.38 5.42 36.96
C LEU A 305 -9.82 6.14 35.74
N ASN A 306 -9.54 5.41 34.66
CA ASN A 306 -9.05 6.00 33.40
C ASN A 306 -10.18 6.67 32.61
N TYR A 307 -11.44 6.49 33.01
CA TYR A 307 -12.63 6.94 32.29
C TYR A 307 -13.53 7.82 33.15
N LEU A 308 -13.00 8.40 34.23
CA LEU A 308 -13.78 9.24 35.16
C LEU A 308 -14.45 10.43 34.46
N ASP A 309 -13.89 10.93 33.35
CA ASP A 309 -14.45 11.98 32.49
C ASP A 309 -15.76 11.61 31.82
N LYS A 310 -16.02 10.32 31.65
CA LYS A 310 -17.26 9.82 31.06
C LYS A 310 -18.42 9.72 32.06
N PHE A 311 -18.21 10.04 33.34
CA PHE A 311 -19.23 9.93 34.38
C PHE A 311 -19.63 11.29 34.97
N GLU A 312 -20.92 11.60 34.88
CA GLU A 312 -21.52 12.74 35.59
C GLU A 312 -22.19 12.30 36.90
N ARG A 313 -22.04 13.12 37.95
CA ARG A 313 -22.74 12.95 39.25
C ARG A 313 -22.55 11.56 39.89
N ALA A 314 -21.36 10.98 39.71
CA ALA A 314 -20.97 9.72 40.31
C ALA A 314 -20.04 9.90 41.52
N TYR A 315 -20.03 8.88 42.38
CA TYR A 315 -19.27 8.79 43.61
C TYR A 315 -18.43 7.53 43.61
N ILE A 316 -17.25 7.62 44.20
CA ILE A 316 -16.39 6.48 44.50
C ILE A 316 -16.45 6.20 46.01
N TYR A 317 -16.49 4.93 46.39
CA TYR A 317 -16.56 4.48 47.77
C TYR A 317 -15.93 3.09 47.95
N GLY A 318 -15.75 2.65 49.20
CA GLY A 318 -15.07 1.39 49.51
C GLY A 318 -13.56 1.56 49.69
N GLY A 319 -12.86 0.47 49.97
CA GLY A 319 -11.40 0.46 50.16
C GLY A 319 -10.89 1.54 51.10
N ASN A 320 -9.81 2.20 50.69
CA ASN A 320 -9.15 3.28 51.43
C ASN A 320 -9.74 4.69 51.21
N ILE A 321 -10.93 4.83 50.62
CA ILE A 321 -11.53 6.16 50.37
C ILE A 321 -11.73 6.95 51.67
N LYS A 322 -12.04 6.29 52.80
CA LYS A 322 -12.12 6.96 54.11
C LYS A 322 -10.78 7.54 54.57
N GLU A 323 -9.68 6.88 54.24
CA GLU A 323 -8.32 7.34 54.59
C GLU A 323 -7.93 8.51 53.71
N ILE A 324 -8.22 8.45 52.40
CA ILE A 324 -8.03 9.56 51.45
C ILE A 324 -8.82 10.80 51.89
N LEU A 325 -10.09 10.63 52.26
CA LEU A 325 -10.92 11.71 52.79
C LEU A 325 -10.27 12.33 54.02
N LYS A 326 -9.85 11.53 55.01
CA LYS A 326 -9.17 12.04 56.22
C LYS A 326 -7.86 12.76 55.90
N LYS A 327 -7.05 12.19 55.01
CA LYS A 327 -5.72 12.69 54.65
C LYS A 327 -5.77 14.04 53.96
N TYR A 328 -6.72 14.24 53.04
CA TYR A 328 -6.87 15.46 52.23
C TYR A 328 -8.10 16.28 52.64
N TYR A 329 -8.41 16.28 53.94
CA TYR A 329 -9.64 16.85 54.48
C TYR A 329 -9.82 18.32 54.10
N TYR A 330 -8.77 19.13 54.22
CA TYR A 330 -8.84 20.57 54.01
C TYR A 330 -9.03 20.92 52.52
N GLU A 331 -8.28 20.23 51.67
CA GLU A 331 -8.30 20.34 50.21
C GLU A 331 -9.68 19.98 49.66
N ILE A 332 -10.24 18.84 50.12
CA ILE A 332 -11.59 18.39 49.74
C ILE A 332 -12.65 19.41 50.16
N GLN A 333 -12.50 20.07 51.31
CA GLN A 333 -13.42 21.12 51.74
C GLN A 333 -13.34 22.37 50.87
N GLN A 334 -12.14 22.77 50.46
CA GLN A 334 -11.95 23.91 49.55
C GLN A 334 -12.56 23.62 48.18
N LEU A 335 -12.15 22.51 47.55
CA LEU A 335 -12.71 22.07 46.27
C LEU A 335 -14.24 21.91 46.35
N GLY A 336 -14.76 21.34 47.44
CA GLY A 336 -16.21 21.22 47.66
C GLY A 336 -16.93 22.57 47.63
N LYS A 337 -16.35 23.62 48.23
CA LYS A 337 -16.92 24.98 48.19
C LYS A 337 -16.83 25.60 46.81
N GLU A 338 -15.72 25.42 46.10
CA GLU A 338 -15.51 25.90 44.72
C GLU A 338 -16.55 25.32 43.77
N TYR A 339 -16.86 24.02 43.91
CA TYR A 339 -17.96 23.36 43.19
C TYR A 339 -19.36 23.69 43.71
N LYS A 340 -19.50 24.68 44.59
CA LYS A 340 -20.77 25.14 45.18
C LYS A 340 -21.54 24.04 45.95
N HIS A 341 -20.83 23.06 46.54
CA HIS A 341 -21.45 22.10 47.43
C HIS A 341 -21.68 22.71 48.82
N ASN A 342 -22.87 22.49 49.39
CA ASN A 342 -23.17 22.96 50.74
C ASN A 342 -22.40 22.16 51.82
N ARG A 343 -22.20 22.76 53.00
CA ARG A 343 -21.46 22.15 54.12
C ARG A 343 -21.99 20.76 54.50
N SER A 344 -23.32 20.58 54.48
CA SER A 344 -23.96 19.30 54.80
C SER A 344 -23.62 18.19 53.79
N SER A 345 -23.52 18.53 52.49
CA SER A 345 -23.11 17.58 51.44
C SER A 345 -21.66 17.15 51.62
N ILE A 346 -20.78 18.10 51.91
CA ILE A 346 -19.37 17.82 52.17
C ILE A 346 -19.24 16.93 53.41
N TYR A 347 -19.89 17.27 54.51
CA TYR A 347 -19.90 16.44 55.72
C TYR A 347 -20.44 15.02 55.46
N HIS A 348 -21.44 14.88 54.61
CA HIS A 348 -21.97 13.58 54.20
C HIS A 348 -20.92 12.70 53.52
N TRP A 349 -20.04 13.27 52.70
CA TRP A 349 -18.93 12.54 52.05
C TRP A 349 -18.01 11.87 53.06
N PHE A 350 -17.54 12.65 54.05
CA PHE A 350 -16.70 12.15 55.13
C PHE A 350 -17.40 11.09 55.98
N ARG A 351 -18.66 11.33 56.37
CA ARG A 351 -19.44 10.40 57.20
C ARG A 351 -19.69 9.07 56.50
N LYS A 352 -20.02 9.09 55.21
CA LYS A 352 -20.35 7.89 54.44
C LYS A 352 -19.14 7.24 53.77
N GLY A 353 -17.97 7.88 53.78
CA GLY A 353 -16.78 7.38 53.09
C GLY A 353 -16.99 7.35 51.58
N ILE A 354 -17.60 8.39 51.02
CA ILE A 354 -17.86 8.52 49.58
C ILE A 354 -17.22 9.81 49.08
N ILE A 355 -16.65 9.82 47.89
CA ILE A 355 -16.06 11.01 47.28
C ILE A 355 -16.66 11.24 45.88
N PRO A 356 -17.14 12.46 45.55
CA PRO A 356 -17.56 12.76 44.19
C PRO A 356 -16.39 12.64 43.22
N ILE A 357 -16.65 12.11 42.03
CA ILE A 357 -15.61 11.92 41.00
C ILE A 357 -14.91 13.23 40.63
N LYS A 358 -15.65 14.35 40.55
CA LYS A 358 -15.07 15.68 40.24
C LYS A 358 -14.00 16.09 41.25
N ILE A 359 -14.29 15.91 42.55
CA ILE A 359 -13.34 16.22 43.62
C ILE A 359 -12.11 15.31 43.51
N LEU A 360 -12.33 14.02 43.27
CA LEU A 360 -11.23 13.07 43.13
C LEU A 360 -10.32 13.38 41.93
N LYS A 361 -10.89 13.81 40.81
CA LYS A 361 -10.13 14.26 39.63
C LYS A 361 -9.28 15.46 39.92
N ASP A 362 -9.83 16.47 40.56
CA ASP A 362 -9.10 17.71 40.85
C ASP A 362 -7.98 17.47 41.85
N LEU A 363 -8.21 16.63 42.86
CA LEU A 363 -7.13 16.19 43.73
C LEU A 363 -6.02 15.46 42.93
N LYS A 364 -6.40 14.59 41.99
CA LYS A 364 -5.41 13.92 41.14
C LYS A 364 -4.65 14.90 40.25
N ALA A 365 -5.35 15.87 39.67
CA ALA A 365 -4.77 16.90 38.79
C ALA A 365 -3.83 17.85 39.56
N LEU A 366 -4.12 18.13 40.83
CA LEU A 366 -3.28 18.93 41.73
C LEU A 366 -2.06 18.16 42.27
N GLY A 367 -1.83 16.93 41.80
CA GLY A 367 -0.63 16.13 42.15
C GLY A 367 -0.73 15.38 43.48
N TYR A 368 -1.91 15.33 44.11
CA TYR A 368 -2.08 14.53 45.33
C TYR A 368 -1.98 13.04 45.01
N ASN A 369 -1.20 12.30 45.81
CA ASN A 369 -1.01 10.87 45.62
C ASN A 369 -2.28 10.08 45.99
N ILE A 370 -3.04 9.72 44.94
CA ILE A 370 -4.31 8.98 45.00
C ILE A 370 -4.15 7.60 44.33
N ASN A 371 -2.90 7.16 44.11
CA ASN A 371 -2.62 5.99 43.26
C ASN A 371 -2.90 4.64 43.94
N GLU A 372 -3.21 4.64 45.23
CA GLU A 372 -3.52 3.43 46.00
C GLU A 372 -5.04 3.18 46.15
N ILE A 373 -5.87 3.63 45.21
CA ILE A 373 -7.31 3.29 45.22
C ILE A 373 -7.48 1.81 44.87
N ASN A 374 -7.62 0.98 45.90
CA ASN A 374 -7.85 -0.47 45.81
C ASN A 374 -9.20 -0.84 46.44
N ASP A 375 -9.84 -1.91 45.96
CA ASP A 375 -11.11 -2.43 46.48
C ASP A 375 -12.26 -1.39 46.56
N THR A 376 -12.34 -0.56 45.52
CA THR A 376 -13.31 0.53 45.43
C THR A 376 -14.35 0.31 44.36
N TYR A 377 -15.47 1.01 44.54
CA TYR A 377 -16.67 0.89 43.74
C TYR A 377 -17.13 2.26 43.26
N ILE A 378 -17.63 2.33 42.04
CA ILE A 378 -18.25 3.51 41.45
C ILE A 378 -19.78 3.37 41.48
N LYS A 379 -20.49 4.44 41.82
CA LYS A 379 -21.96 4.52 41.69
C LYS A 379 -22.45 5.91 41.31
N ILE A 380 -23.49 5.96 40.48
CA ILE A 380 -24.22 7.19 40.17
C ILE A 380 -25.22 7.50 41.31
N LYS A 381 -25.46 8.79 41.57
CA LYS A 381 -26.47 9.26 42.54
C LYS A 381 -27.84 8.60 42.26
N GLY A 382 -28.41 7.92 43.26
CA GLY A 382 -29.71 7.25 43.15
C GLY A 382 -29.64 5.73 42.94
N ASN A 383 -28.48 5.17 42.58
CA ASN A 383 -28.28 3.72 42.56
C ASN A 383 -27.94 3.19 43.97
N SER A 384 -28.52 2.06 44.34
CA SER A 384 -28.30 1.43 45.65
C SER A 384 -26.94 0.73 45.75
N LYS A 385 -26.47 0.12 44.65
CA LYS A 385 -25.22 -0.64 44.58
C LYS A 385 -24.25 -0.04 43.56
N GLY A 386 -22.96 -0.11 43.87
CA GLY A 386 -21.87 0.30 42.99
C GLY A 386 -21.20 -0.87 42.30
N ILE A 387 -20.41 -0.56 41.28
CA ILE A 387 -19.70 -1.52 40.43
C ILE A 387 -18.20 -1.41 40.74
N PRO A 388 -17.46 -2.52 40.80
CA PRO A 388 -16.01 -2.48 40.99
C PRO A 388 -15.33 -1.53 40.01
N ILE A 389 -14.36 -0.75 40.49
CA ILE A 389 -13.58 0.16 39.64
C ILE A 389 -12.72 -0.60 38.64
N LYS A 390 -12.19 -1.76 39.03
CA LYS A 390 -11.52 -2.70 38.13
C LYS A 390 -12.52 -3.78 37.76
N MET A 391 -12.85 -3.86 36.48
CA MET A 391 -13.76 -4.87 35.96
C MET A 391 -12.98 -5.90 35.15
N ASP A 392 -13.08 -7.17 35.54
CA ASP A 392 -12.45 -8.27 34.83
C ASP A 392 -13.14 -8.51 33.47
N MET A 393 -12.33 -8.66 32.43
CA MET A 393 -12.76 -8.98 31.07
C MET A 393 -12.79 -10.49 30.86
N ASN A 394 -13.58 -11.14 31.70
CA ASN A 394 -13.76 -12.59 31.74
C ASN A 394 -14.70 -13.10 30.63
N GLU A 395 -14.85 -14.43 30.55
CA GLU A 395 -15.73 -15.09 29.58
C GLU A 395 -17.18 -14.60 29.67
N ASP A 396 -17.72 -14.43 30.87
CA ASP A 396 -19.12 -14.04 31.07
C ASP A 396 -19.38 -12.62 30.54
N LEU A 397 -18.51 -11.66 30.85
CA LEU A 397 -18.64 -10.28 30.37
C LEU A 397 -18.47 -10.21 28.84
N LEU A 398 -17.48 -10.90 28.28
CA LEU A 398 -17.27 -10.92 26.83
C LEU A 398 -18.43 -11.60 26.08
N THR A 399 -18.95 -12.70 26.62
CA THR A 399 -20.13 -13.38 26.08
C THR A 399 -21.37 -12.51 26.18
N PHE A 400 -21.56 -11.83 27.33
CA PHE A 400 -22.65 -10.87 27.51
C PHE A 400 -22.56 -9.71 26.52
N ILE A 401 -21.37 -9.19 26.24
CA ILE A 401 -21.18 -8.16 25.21
C ILE A 401 -21.68 -8.67 23.85
N GLY A 402 -21.38 -9.92 23.50
CA GLY A 402 -21.92 -10.58 22.31
C GLY A 402 -23.46 -10.66 22.30
N LEU A 403 -24.06 -11.06 23.43
CA LEU A 403 -25.53 -11.11 23.56
C LEU A 403 -26.16 -9.71 23.47
N TRP A 404 -25.53 -8.69 24.03
CA TRP A 404 -26.00 -7.32 23.91
C TRP A 404 -25.90 -6.82 22.46
N LEU A 405 -24.82 -7.18 21.76
CA LEU A 405 -24.65 -6.83 20.35
C LEU A 405 -25.77 -7.44 19.48
N ALA A 406 -26.21 -8.67 19.77
CA ALA A 406 -27.41 -9.27 19.17
C ALA A 406 -28.68 -8.50 19.57
N ASP A 407 -29.17 -8.77 20.78
CA ASP A 407 -30.54 -8.47 21.21
C ASP A 407 -30.61 -7.48 22.39
N GLY A 408 -29.51 -6.77 22.63
CA GLY A 408 -29.40 -5.77 23.69
C GLY A 408 -29.95 -4.39 23.31
N CYS A 409 -30.56 -3.71 24.28
CA CYS A 409 -30.93 -2.30 24.19
C CYS A 409 -30.81 -1.61 25.56
N TYR A 410 -31.17 -0.34 25.60
CA TYR A 410 -31.14 0.47 26.81
C TYR A 410 -32.47 1.18 27.00
N ASP A 411 -32.90 1.30 28.25
CA ASP A 411 -33.94 2.25 28.63
C ASP A 411 -33.34 3.43 29.44
N SER A 412 -34.20 4.18 30.13
CA SER A 412 -33.78 5.29 30.99
C SER A 412 -32.90 4.87 32.18
N LYS A 413 -32.99 3.65 32.71
CA LYS A 413 -32.37 3.20 33.97
C LYS A 413 -31.66 1.84 33.95
N SER A 414 -31.79 1.06 32.89
CA SER A 414 -31.43 -0.34 32.82
C SER A 414 -30.77 -0.71 31.49
N VAL A 415 -30.06 -1.84 31.52
CA VAL A 415 -29.57 -2.55 30.34
C VAL A 415 -30.52 -3.72 30.12
N ILE A 416 -31.08 -3.82 28.92
CA ILE A 416 -32.07 -4.84 28.57
C ILE A 416 -31.44 -5.76 27.55
N VAL A 417 -31.57 -7.08 27.74
CA VAL A 417 -31.17 -8.08 26.75
C VAL A 417 -32.34 -9.06 26.58
N SER A 418 -32.85 -9.16 25.36
CA SER A 418 -33.89 -10.14 25.03
C SER A 418 -33.26 -11.53 25.01
N SER A 419 -33.85 -12.50 25.72
CA SER A 419 -33.30 -13.85 25.77
C SER A 419 -34.38 -14.92 25.93
N GLY A 420 -34.49 -15.77 24.89
CA GLY A 420 -35.46 -16.85 24.83
C GLY A 420 -35.02 -18.15 25.49
N THR A 421 -33.76 -18.27 25.91
CA THR A 421 -33.17 -19.56 26.35
C THR A 421 -32.56 -19.49 27.74
N GLU A 422 -32.58 -20.60 28.48
CA GLU A 422 -32.03 -20.65 29.85
C GLU A 422 -30.51 -20.43 29.86
N GLU A 423 -29.79 -20.91 28.83
CA GLU A 423 -28.34 -20.79 28.73
C GLU A 423 -27.88 -19.34 28.56
N GLU A 424 -28.59 -18.55 27.76
CA GLU A 424 -28.34 -17.11 27.62
C GLU A 424 -28.69 -16.34 28.90
N ARG A 425 -29.84 -16.65 29.51
CA ARG A 425 -30.27 -16.04 30.79
C ARG A 425 -29.25 -16.31 31.88
N LYS A 426 -28.66 -17.50 31.91
CA LYS A 426 -27.61 -17.86 32.87
C LYS A 426 -26.42 -16.90 32.78
N ILE A 427 -25.90 -16.60 31.58
CA ILE A 427 -24.80 -15.63 31.41
C ILE A 427 -25.18 -14.25 31.97
N ILE A 428 -26.42 -13.80 31.72
CA ILE A 428 -26.92 -12.51 32.23
C ILE A 428 -26.98 -12.52 33.76
N TYR A 429 -27.50 -13.59 34.36
CA TYR A 429 -27.58 -13.73 35.81
C TYR A 429 -26.21 -13.88 36.46
N ASP A 430 -25.30 -14.68 35.90
CA ASP A 430 -23.96 -14.91 36.43
C ASP A 430 -23.15 -13.61 36.42
N LEU A 431 -23.19 -12.84 35.33
CA LEU A 431 -22.60 -11.51 35.25
C LEU A 431 -23.22 -10.55 36.27
N ALA A 432 -24.55 -10.50 36.35
CA ALA A 432 -25.23 -9.61 37.28
C ALA A 432 -24.93 -9.98 38.74
N ASN A 433 -24.86 -11.27 39.07
CA ASN A 433 -24.50 -11.76 40.39
C ASN A 433 -23.05 -11.40 40.75
N HIS A 434 -22.10 -11.58 39.82
CA HIS A 434 -20.71 -11.17 39.99
C HIS A 434 -20.61 -9.67 40.28
N LEU A 435 -21.36 -8.84 39.55
CA LEU A 435 -21.39 -7.39 39.76
C LEU A 435 -22.35 -6.95 40.87
N ASN A 436 -23.01 -7.89 41.55
CA ASN A 436 -24.02 -7.68 42.58
C ASN A 436 -25.19 -6.77 42.13
N LEU A 437 -25.59 -6.82 40.86
CA LEU A 437 -26.63 -5.98 40.26
C LEU A 437 -27.99 -6.68 40.27
N PRO A 438 -29.09 -5.93 40.49
CA PRO A 438 -30.44 -6.50 40.42
C PRO A 438 -30.86 -6.71 38.96
N VAL A 439 -31.36 -7.91 38.65
CA VAL A 439 -32.00 -8.20 37.38
C VAL A 439 -33.47 -8.54 37.56
N LYS A 440 -34.31 -8.02 36.67
CA LYS A 440 -35.77 -8.24 36.66
C LYS A 440 -36.20 -8.69 35.27
N MET A 441 -37.24 -9.50 35.21
CA MET A 441 -37.92 -9.79 33.95
C MET A 441 -38.68 -8.55 33.47
N HIS A 442 -38.62 -8.26 32.17
CA HIS A 442 -39.42 -7.23 31.52
C HIS A 442 -40.88 -7.71 31.33
N SER A 443 -41.78 -6.80 30.98
CA SER A 443 -43.22 -7.11 30.82
C SER A 443 -43.53 -8.09 29.68
N ASP A 444 -42.58 -8.29 28.77
CA ASP A 444 -42.67 -9.23 27.64
C ASP A 444 -42.40 -10.69 28.04
N ASN A 445 -41.99 -10.96 29.29
CA ASN A 445 -41.66 -12.27 29.86
C ASN A 445 -40.44 -12.99 29.24
N PHE A 446 -39.66 -12.34 28.37
CA PHE A 446 -38.45 -12.93 27.81
C PHE A 446 -37.22 -12.01 27.84
N SER A 447 -37.39 -10.71 28.08
CA SER A 447 -36.26 -9.79 28.20
C SER A 447 -35.84 -9.62 29.66
N LEU A 448 -34.53 -9.64 29.91
CA LEU A 448 -33.95 -9.41 31.23
C LEU A 448 -33.42 -7.99 31.33
N MET A 449 -33.80 -7.29 32.39
CA MET A 449 -33.38 -5.93 32.70
C MET A 449 -32.41 -5.90 33.87
N ILE A 450 -31.15 -5.55 33.61
CA ILE A 450 -30.16 -5.24 34.65
C ILE A 450 -30.35 -3.79 35.07
N ASN A 451 -30.95 -3.58 36.24
CA ASN A 451 -31.35 -2.26 36.74
C ASN A 451 -30.19 -1.51 37.38
N SER A 452 -29.36 -0.87 36.56
CA SER A 452 -28.25 -0.04 37.02
C SER A 452 -27.87 1.04 36.00
N VAL A 453 -28.15 2.30 36.34
CA VAL A 453 -27.68 3.45 35.53
C VAL A 453 -26.14 3.46 35.44
N THR A 454 -25.45 3.02 36.49
CA THR A 454 -23.98 2.97 36.50
C THR A 454 -23.49 1.95 35.47
N PHE A 455 -24.07 0.75 35.46
CA PHE A 455 -23.69 -0.31 34.52
C PHE A 455 -23.99 0.10 33.09
N LYS A 456 -25.19 0.66 32.86
CA LYS A 456 -25.60 1.22 31.57
C LYS A 456 -24.58 2.23 31.05
N ASN A 457 -24.16 3.18 31.88
CA ASN A 457 -23.20 4.21 31.48
C ASN A 457 -21.80 3.61 31.24
N ILE A 458 -21.39 2.58 31.98
CA ILE A 458 -20.14 1.85 31.71
C ILE A 458 -20.21 1.18 30.34
N LEU A 459 -21.23 0.36 30.08
CA LEU A 459 -21.37 -0.33 28.78
C LEU A 459 -21.42 0.66 27.61
N ARG A 460 -22.23 1.71 27.75
CA ARG A 460 -22.47 2.68 26.69
C ARG A 460 -21.28 3.60 26.46
N GLU A 461 -20.73 4.22 27.51
CA GLU A 461 -19.71 5.26 27.37
C GLU A 461 -18.28 4.72 27.48
N VAL A 462 -18.03 3.69 28.31
CA VAL A 462 -16.69 3.10 28.49
C VAL A 462 -16.44 1.97 27.50
N LEU A 463 -17.35 1.00 27.39
CA LEU A 463 -17.19 -0.13 26.45
C LEU A 463 -17.71 0.17 25.04
N GLU A 464 -18.28 1.36 24.84
CA GLU A 464 -18.73 1.87 23.54
C GLU A 464 -19.82 1.03 22.87
N LEU A 465 -20.62 0.33 23.68
CA LEU A 465 -21.80 -0.40 23.23
C LEU A 465 -22.93 0.61 22.96
N LYS A 466 -22.94 1.14 21.74
CA LYS A 466 -23.85 2.19 21.27
C LYS A 466 -24.62 1.74 20.03
N GLY A 467 -25.67 2.50 19.70
CA GLY A 467 -26.50 2.28 18.51
C GLY A 467 -27.77 1.47 18.77
N ASP A 468 -28.61 1.44 17.75
CA ASP A 468 -29.83 0.64 17.63
C ASP A 468 -29.61 -0.54 16.66
N ALA A 469 -30.67 -1.31 16.36
CA ALA A 469 -30.57 -2.47 15.47
C ALA A 469 -29.94 -2.17 14.09
N TYR A 470 -30.08 -0.94 13.57
CA TYR A 470 -29.57 -0.54 12.26
C TYR A 470 -28.18 0.08 12.32
N THR A 471 -27.81 0.65 13.47
CA THR A 471 -26.59 1.46 13.64
C THR A 471 -25.55 0.83 14.58
N LYS A 472 -25.90 -0.24 15.32
CA LYS A 472 -24.96 -1.01 16.14
C LYS A 472 -23.73 -1.42 15.33
N ARG A 473 -22.58 -1.41 16.00
CA ARG A 473 -21.25 -1.75 15.48
C ARG A 473 -20.46 -2.50 16.55
N ILE A 474 -19.45 -3.25 16.13
CA ILE A 474 -18.50 -3.85 17.07
C ILE A 474 -17.54 -2.74 17.54
N PRO A 475 -17.39 -2.50 18.86
CA PRO A 475 -16.44 -1.52 19.38
C PRO A 475 -14.99 -1.75 18.94
N ASN A 476 -14.25 -0.66 18.69
CA ASN A 476 -12.90 -0.72 18.12
C ASN A 476 -11.92 -1.54 18.97
N TRP A 477 -12.01 -1.44 20.30
CA TRP A 477 -11.12 -2.18 21.20
C TRP A 477 -11.24 -3.71 21.07
N ILE A 478 -12.36 -4.23 20.53
CA ILE A 478 -12.55 -5.67 20.31
C ILE A 478 -11.61 -6.22 19.21
N PHE A 479 -11.30 -5.41 18.18
CA PHE A 479 -10.39 -5.83 17.11
C PHE A 479 -8.96 -6.04 17.61
N SER A 480 -8.60 -5.44 18.76
CA SER A 480 -7.30 -5.61 19.42
C SER A 480 -7.22 -6.86 20.31
N LEU A 481 -8.32 -7.48 20.68
CA LEU A 481 -8.34 -8.61 21.61
C LEU A 481 -7.69 -9.87 21.01
N THR A 482 -7.30 -10.80 21.88
CA THR A 482 -6.86 -12.14 21.45
C THR A 482 -8.00 -12.92 20.78
N ASN A 483 -7.66 -13.88 19.91
CA ASN A 483 -8.66 -14.77 19.31
C ASN A 483 -9.50 -15.50 20.39
N ASN A 484 -8.88 -15.86 21.52
CA ASN A 484 -9.60 -16.50 22.63
C ASN A 484 -10.66 -15.59 23.28
N GLN A 485 -10.41 -14.28 23.36
CA GLN A 485 -11.41 -13.35 23.88
C GLN A 485 -12.47 -12.99 22.83
N ILE A 486 -12.08 -12.82 21.56
CA ILE A 486 -13.02 -12.57 20.45
C ILE A 486 -14.00 -13.73 20.30
N LYS A 487 -13.53 -14.96 20.49
CA LYS A 487 -14.34 -16.18 20.50
C LYS A 487 -15.57 -16.05 21.41
N TYR A 488 -15.43 -15.50 22.62
CA TYR A 488 -16.55 -15.33 23.55
C TYR A 488 -17.55 -14.27 23.07
N VAL A 489 -17.07 -13.16 22.52
CA VAL A 489 -17.93 -12.12 21.92
C VAL A 489 -18.73 -12.70 20.75
N LEU A 490 -18.06 -13.41 19.83
CA LEU A 490 -18.73 -14.05 18.70
C LEU A 490 -19.70 -15.15 19.17
N ARG A 491 -19.33 -15.96 20.17
CA ARG A 491 -20.21 -16.97 20.75
C ARG A 491 -21.49 -16.34 21.29
N GLY A 492 -21.40 -15.26 22.05
CA GLY A 492 -22.57 -14.52 22.55
C GLY A 492 -23.45 -14.03 21.40
N LEU A 493 -22.85 -13.35 20.41
CA LEU A 493 -23.58 -12.80 19.25
C LEU A 493 -24.31 -13.88 18.44
N PHE A 494 -23.62 -14.97 18.11
CA PHE A 494 -24.22 -16.09 17.38
C PHE A 494 -25.22 -16.88 18.25
N SER A 495 -25.09 -16.85 19.57
CA SER A 495 -26.06 -17.50 20.45
C SER A 495 -27.38 -16.74 20.47
N GLY A 496 -27.35 -15.40 20.51
CA GLY A 496 -28.55 -14.57 20.39
C GLY A 496 -29.19 -14.68 19.00
N ASP A 497 -28.50 -14.18 17.96
CA ASP A 497 -29.10 -14.00 16.62
C ASP A 497 -28.73 -15.08 15.60
N GLY A 498 -27.83 -15.99 15.96
CA GLY A 498 -27.35 -17.02 15.05
C GLY A 498 -28.25 -18.25 15.02
N HIS A 499 -28.34 -18.88 13.85
CA HIS A 499 -29.10 -20.11 13.63
C HIS A 499 -28.25 -21.16 12.92
N VAL A 500 -28.47 -22.43 13.25
CA VAL A 500 -27.84 -23.56 12.56
C VAL A 500 -28.90 -24.27 11.74
N SER A 501 -28.88 -24.02 10.43
CA SER A 501 -29.80 -24.65 9.48
C SER A 501 -29.36 -26.09 9.14
N LYS A 502 -30.09 -26.74 8.23
CA LYS A 502 -29.70 -28.07 7.72
C LYS A 502 -28.40 -28.07 6.91
N SER A 503 -27.89 -26.93 6.46
CA SER A 503 -26.72 -26.87 5.57
C SER A 503 -25.69 -25.80 5.95
N GLU A 504 -26.11 -24.74 6.63
CA GLU A 504 -25.27 -23.56 6.88
C GLU A 504 -25.51 -23.01 8.29
N ILE A 505 -24.49 -22.33 8.83
CA ILE A 505 -24.64 -21.46 10.00
C ILE A 505 -25.01 -20.07 9.49
N MET A 506 -26.04 -19.46 10.05
CA MET A 506 -26.60 -18.19 9.60
C MET A 506 -26.60 -17.19 10.76
N LEU A 507 -26.40 -15.91 10.45
CA LEU A 507 -26.53 -14.79 11.38
C LEU A 507 -27.25 -13.66 10.62
N ALA A 508 -28.46 -13.33 11.06
CA ALA A 508 -29.27 -12.30 10.44
C ALA A 508 -29.27 -11.03 11.30
N LEU A 509 -28.80 -9.90 10.75
CA LEU A 509 -28.75 -8.61 11.44
C LEU A 509 -29.29 -7.49 10.56
N SER A 510 -29.83 -6.44 11.17
CA SER A 510 -30.28 -5.23 10.46
C SER A 510 -29.13 -4.29 10.07
N SER A 511 -28.00 -4.33 10.79
CA SER A 511 -26.80 -3.53 10.50
C SER A 511 -25.84 -4.26 9.57
N LEU A 512 -25.75 -3.82 8.31
CA LEU A 512 -24.75 -4.33 7.34
C LEU A 512 -23.32 -4.10 7.85
N ASN A 513 -23.06 -2.95 8.44
CA ASN A 513 -21.73 -2.59 8.92
C ASN A 513 -21.28 -3.51 10.07
N MET A 514 -22.21 -3.91 10.95
CA MET A 514 -21.93 -4.90 11.98
C MET A 514 -21.63 -6.28 11.38
N LEU A 515 -22.32 -6.70 10.32
CA LEU A 515 -21.96 -7.94 9.62
C LEU A 515 -20.58 -7.88 8.95
N LYS A 516 -20.19 -6.72 8.41
CA LYS A 516 -18.82 -6.50 7.92
C LYS A 516 -17.80 -6.62 9.05
N ASP A 517 -18.11 -6.07 10.23
CA ASP A 517 -17.26 -6.23 11.42
C ASP A 517 -17.12 -7.71 11.83
N VAL A 518 -18.24 -8.45 11.85
CA VAL A 518 -18.25 -9.90 12.12
C VAL A 518 -17.45 -10.66 11.05
N GLN A 519 -17.57 -10.31 9.77
CA GLN A 519 -16.78 -10.91 8.69
C GLN A 519 -15.28 -10.70 8.93
N THR A 520 -14.86 -9.50 9.33
CA THR A 520 -13.46 -9.21 9.67
C THR A 520 -12.99 -10.03 10.88
N LEU A 521 -13.80 -10.17 11.93
CA LEU A 521 -13.45 -11.00 13.10
C LEU A 521 -13.38 -12.49 12.75
N LEU A 522 -14.30 -13.01 11.93
CA LEU A 522 -14.29 -14.40 11.46
C LEU A 522 -13.04 -14.71 10.61
N LEU A 523 -12.55 -13.75 9.81
CA LEU A 523 -11.29 -13.90 9.07
C LEU A 523 -10.07 -14.10 9.99
N ARG A 524 -10.10 -13.65 11.24
CA ARG A 524 -9.04 -13.96 12.22
C ARG A 524 -8.98 -15.44 12.61
N PHE A 525 -10.08 -16.17 12.42
CA PHE A 525 -10.17 -17.63 12.60
C PHE A 525 -10.02 -18.38 11.27
N GLY A 526 -9.72 -17.69 10.16
CA GLY A 526 -9.69 -18.28 8.82
C GLY A 526 -11.06 -18.74 8.32
N ILE A 527 -12.15 -18.18 8.88
CA ILE A 527 -13.53 -18.49 8.51
C ILE A 527 -13.99 -17.47 7.48
N ILE A 528 -14.40 -17.95 6.31
CA ILE A 528 -14.99 -17.11 5.27
C ILE A 528 -16.50 -17.30 5.30
N ASN A 529 -17.22 -16.20 5.52
CA ASN A 529 -18.66 -16.13 5.47
C ASN A 529 -19.12 -15.32 4.24
N ARG A 530 -20.35 -15.57 3.81
CA ARG A 530 -21.01 -14.81 2.75
C ARG A 530 -22.08 -13.91 3.33
N ILE A 531 -22.02 -12.61 3.03
CA ILE A 531 -23.06 -11.63 3.38
C ILE A 531 -23.99 -11.46 2.18
N THR A 532 -25.30 -11.58 2.42
CA THR A 532 -26.35 -11.40 1.42
C THR A 532 -27.48 -10.54 1.96
N LYS A 533 -28.08 -9.71 1.11
CA LYS A 533 -29.31 -8.98 1.45
C LYS A 533 -30.52 -9.91 1.29
N LEU A 534 -31.41 -9.93 2.28
CA LEU A 534 -32.66 -10.69 2.19
C LEU A 534 -33.67 -9.93 1.31
N ARG A 535 -34.43 -10.65 0.47
CA ARG A 535 -35.31 -10.04 -0.55
C ARG A 535 -36.54 -9.32 0.02
N GLN A 536 -37.00 -9.72 1.21
CA GLN A 536 -38.29 -9.27 1.78
C GLN A 536 -38.14 -8.33 2.98
N ASP A 537 -36.95 -8.23 3.60
CA ASP A 537 -36.70 -7.45 4.81
C ASP A 537 -35.50 -6.52 4.66
N LYS A 538 -35.43 -5.47 5.49
CA LYS A 538 -34.25 -4.58 5.61
C LYS A 538 -33.05 -5.25 6.31
N THR A 539 -33.08 -6.57 6.49
CA THR A 539 -32.05 -7.37 7.17
C THR A 539 -31.08 -8.01 6.19
N TYR A 540 -29.87 -8.22 6.67
CA TYR A 540 -28.78 -8.87 5.96
C TYR A 540 -28.47 -10.20 6.64
N ASN A 541 -28.06 -11.19 5.88
CA ASN A 541 -27.72 -12.51 6.37
C ASN A 541 -26.27 -12.85 6.07
N SER A 542 -25.53 -13.26 7.10
CA SER A 542 -24.20 -13.85 7.01
C SER A 542 -24.31 -15.37 7.10
N SER A 543 -23.85 -16.08 6.08
CA SER A 543 -23.89 -17.55 6.00
C SER A 543 -22.49 -18.17 5.97
N ILE A 544 -22.26 -19.23 6.76
CA ILE A 544 -21.08 -20.10 6.72
C ILE A 544 -21.53 -21.50 6.28
N SER A 545 -21.16 -21.89 5.07
CA SER A 545 -21.67 -23.11 4.41
C SER A 545 -20.62 -24.19 4.18
N SER A 546 -19.35 -23.82 4.04
CA SER A 546 -18.26 -24.77 3.82
C SER A 546 -18.06 -25.65 5.05
N THR A 547 -18.00 -26.97 4.88
CA THR A 547 -17.69 -27.91 5.96
C THR A 547 -16.35 -27.59 6.63
N LYS A 548 -15.35 -27.10 5.88
CA LYS A 548 -14.07 -26.60 6.40
C LYS A 548 -14.26 -25.45 7.39
N PHE A 549 -15.02 -24.43 7.01
CA PHE A 549 -15.25 -23.26 7.86
C PHE A 549 -16.19 -23.57 9.03
N ILE A 550 -17.16 -24.47 8.85
CA ILE A 550 -18.02 -24.97 9.92
C ILE A 550 -17.21 -25.72 10.99
N LYS A 551 -16.21 -26.52 10.59
CA LYS A 551 -15.28 -27.17 11.53
C LYS A 551 -14.48 -26.15 12.33
N LEU A 552 -13.97 -25.09 11.70
CA LEU A 552 -13.29 -23.99 12.39
C LEU A 552 -14.24 -23.26 13.34
N PHE A 553 -15.50 -23.05 12.95
CA PHE A 553 -16.51 -22.40 13.79
C PHE A 553 -16.80 -23.16 15.10
N LYS A 554 -16.48 -24.45 15.21
CA LYS A 554 -16.59 -25.20 16.47
C LYS A 554 -15.76 -24.58 17.60
N GLU A 555 -14.68 -23.89 17.28
CA GLU A 555 -13.88 -23.18 18.28
C GLU A 555 -14.71 -22.06 18.94
N ILE A 556 -15.53 -21.35 18.15
CA ILE A 556 -16.47 -20.32 18.61
C ILE A 556 -17.66 -20.96 19.31
N GLY A 557 -18.42 -21.78 18.57
CA GLY A 557 -19.58 -22.50 19.09
C GLY A 557 -20.77 -21.61 19.46
N PHE A 558 -21.70 -22.19 20.22
CA PHE A 558 -22.93 -21.56 20.72
C PHE A 558 -23.07 -21.84 22.22
N LEU A 559 -23.99 -21.15 22.89
CA LEU A 559 -24.39 -21.44 24.27
C LEU A 559 -25.39 -22.60 24.32
N GLN A 560 -26.35 -22.66 23.39
CA GLN A 560 -27.46 -23.60 23.47
C GLN A 560 -27.07 -25.01 23.02
N GLY A 561 -27.40 -26.01 23.84
CA GLY A 561 -27.06 -27.41 23.58
C GLY A 561 -27.59 -27.94 22.23
N TYR A 562 -28.79 -27.53 21.83
CA TYR A 562 -29.38 -27.96 20.56
C TYR A 562 -28.66 -27.37 19.33
N LYS A 563 -28.19 -26.11 19.39
CA LYS A 563 -27.40 -25.49 18.32
C LYS A 563 -26.04 -26.18 18.20
N ILE A 564 -25.40 -26.49 19.33
CA ILE A 564 -24.14 -27.26 19.37
C ILE A 564 -24.31 -28.65 18.74
N LYS A 565 -25.39 -29.36 19.06
CA LYS A 565 -25.70 -30.67 18.46
C LYS A 565 -25.86 -30.57 16.95
N ASN A 566 -26.56 -29.55 16.46
CA ASN A 566 -26.73 -29.33 15.01
C ASN A 566 -25.42 -28.91 14.34
N LEU A 567 -24.61 -28.08 14.99
CA LEU A 567 -23.28 -27.68 14.53
C LEU A 567 -22.37 -28.91 14.37
N ASN A 568 -22.33 -29.80 15.36
CA ASN A 568 -21.55 -31.04 15.28
C ASN A 568 -22.02 -31.92 14.13
N LYS A 569 -23.35 -32.11 13.96
CA LYS A 569 -23.90 -32.84 12.81
C LYS A 569 -23.47 -32.26 11.47
N LEU A 570 -23.36 -30.93 11.33
CA LEU A 570 -22.86 -30.30 10.11
C LEU A 570 -21.35 -30.49 9.94
N ALA A 571 -20.59 -30.35 11.02
CA ALA A 571 -19.13 -30.47 11.02
C ALA A 571 -18.65 -31.90 10.72
N ASP A 572 -19.43 -32.91 11.12
CA ASP A 572 -19.12 -34.33 10.88
C ASP A 572 -19.39 -34.77 9.43
N ARG A 573 -20.01 -33.91 8.61
CA ARG A 573 -20.21 -34.20 7.18
C ARG A 573 -18.87 -34.29 6.46
N ILE A 574 -18.76 -35.31 5.62
CA ILE A 574 -17.62 -35.48 4.72
C ILE A 574 -17.93 -34.68 3.44
N SER A 575 -17.09 -33.69 3.14
CA SER A 575 -17.16 -32.98 1.87
C SER A 575 -16.66 -33.92 0.77
N THR A 576 -17.44 -34.12 -0.29
CA THR A 576 -17.01 -34.88 -1.46
C THR A 576 -16.05 -34.07 -2.34
N HIS A 577 -16.15 -32.73 -2.32
CA HIS A 577 -15.25 -31.80 -3.00
C HIS A 577 -15.08 -30.50 -2.16
N ASP A 578 -13.92 -29.82 -2.26
CA ASP A 578 -13.75 -28.44 -1.77
C ASP A 578 -13.95 -27.47 -2.93
N SER A 579 -15.16 -26.93 -3.03
CA SER A 579 -15.55 -25.97 -4.07
C SER A 579 -15.54 -24.52 -3.58
N THR A 580 -15.08 -24.27 -2.36
CA THR A 580 -15.19 -22.96 -1.70
C THR A 580 -13.90 -22.16 -1.77
N ASP A 581 -12.78 -22.75 -1.35
CA ASP A 581 -11.44 -22.15 -1.41
C ASP A 581 -10.73 -22.71 -2.65
N ILE A 582 -10.94 -22.06 -3.79
CA ILE A 582 -10.43 -22.50 -5.10
C ILE A 582 -9.28 -21.62 -5.59
N ILE A 583 -8.47 -22.15 -6.50
CA ILE A 583 -7.50 -21.36 -7.27
C ILE A 583 -7.98 -21.33 -8.74
N PRO A 584 -8.36 -20.16 -9.28
CA PRO A 584 -9.07 -20.03 -10.56
C PRO A 584 -8.10 -20.12 -11.75
N LEU A 585 -7.45 -21.28 -11.92
CA LEU A 585 -6.49 -21.50 -13.00
C LEU A 585 -7.19 -21.53 -14.36
N SER A 586 -6.55 -20.92 -15.37
CA SER A 586 -6.96 -20.99 -16.78
C SER A 586 -6.95 -22.44 -17.30
N LEU A 587 -7.68 -22.69 -18.38
CA LEU A 587 -7.70 -24.00 -19.03
C LEU A 587 -6.31 -24.41 -19.54
N GLU A 588 -5.51 -23.45 -20.00
CA GLU A 588 -4.12 -23.66 -20.42
C GLU A 588 -3.25 -24.12 -19.26
N ASN A 589 -3.31 -23.43 -18.11
CA ASN A 589 -2.60 -23.83 -16.90
C ASN A 589 -2.99 -25.25 -16.46
N ARG A 590 -4.27 -25.60 -16.56
CA ARG A 590 -4.75 -26.96 -16.24
C ARG A 590 -4.23 -28.01 -17.23
N LYS A 591 -4.16 -27.69 -18.52
CA LYS A 591 -3.58 -28.56 -19.55
C LYS A 591 -2.09 -28.78 -19.33
N GLU A 592 -1.36 -27.74 -18.96
CA GLU A 592 0.07 -27.83 -18.64
C GLU A 592 0.30 -28.58 -17.32
N MET A 593 -0.50 -28.31 -16.29
CA MET A 593 -0.45 -29.08 -15.04
C MET A 593 -0.64 -30.58 -15.25
N ARG A 594 -1.50 -30.99 -16.19
CA ARG A 594 -1.70 -32.41 -16.51
C ARG A 594 -0.40 -33.09 -16.95
N THR A 595 0.48 -32.41 -17.67
CA THR A 595 1.76 -33.00 -18.11
C THR A 595 2.77 -33.07 -16.96
N LEU A 596 2.60 -32.23 -15.94
CA LEU A 596 3.53 -32.07 -14.83
C LEU A 596 3.17 -32.95 -13.62
N ILE A 597 1.88 -33.12 -13.33
CA ILE A 597 1.35 -33.75 -12.10
C ILE A 597 0.71 -35.10 -12.42
N LYS A 598 1.21 -36.18 -11.80
CA LYS A 598 0.72 -37.55 -12.03
C LYS A 598 -0.75 -37.77 -11.65
N ASP A 599 -1.20 -37.21 -10.53
CA ASP A 599 -2.56 -37.43 -9.98
C ASP A 599 -3.62 -36.46 -10.57
N PHE A 600 -3.36 -35.87 -11.74
CA PHE A 600 -4.26 -34.89 -12.35
C PHE A 600 -5.43 -35.55 -13.10
N ASN A 601 -6.67 -35.32 -12.65
CA ASN A 601 -7.87 -35.84 -13.31
C ASN A 601 -8.27 -34.99 -14.53
N TYR A 602 -8.02 -35.51 -15.73
CA TYR A 602 -8.38 -34.86 -17.00
C TYR A 602 -9.88 -34.58 -17.14
N ARG A 603 -10.73 -35.55 -16.78
CA ARG A 603 -12.17 -35.46 -17.00
C ARG A 603 -12.78 -34.34 -16.15
N ASP A 604 -12.35 -34.21 -14.91
CA ASP A 604 -12.90 -33.21 -14.00
C ASP A 604 -12.41 -31.80 -14.32
N TYR A 605 -11.10 -31.62 -14.49
CA TYR A 605 -10.51 -30.28 -14.51
C TYR A 605 -10.35 -29.68 -15.92
N ILE A 606 -10.29 -30.52 -16.97
CA ILE A 606 -10.18 -30.07 -18.36
C ILE A 606 -11.50 -30.26 -19.10
N HIS A 607 -12.07 -31.47 -19.12
CA HIS A 607 -13.32 -31.73 -19.86
C HIS A 607 -14.54 -31.06 -19.20
N ASN A 608 -14.74 -31.24 -17.90
CA ASN A 608 -15.85 -30.66 -17.15
C ASN A 608 -15.57 -29.22 -16.68
N ASN A 609 -14.34 -28.73 -16.88
CA ASN A 609 -13.87 -27.40 -16.47
C ASN A 609 -14.06 -27.07 -14.97
N SER A 610 -14.11 -28.09 -14.11
CA SER A 610 -14.28 -27.91 -12.67
C SER A 610 -13.08 -27.21 -12.04
N ASN A 611 -13.33 -26.32 -11.08
CA ASN A 611 -12.27 -25.68 -10.31
C ASN A 611 -11.59 -26.66 -9.33
N ILE A 612 -10.28 -26.48 -9.12
CA ILE A 612 -9.51 -27.29 -8.18
C ILE A 612 -9.53 -26.61 -6.80
N GLY A 613 -10.02 -27.32 -5.78
CA GLY A 613 -9.96 -26.85 -4.40
C GLY A 613 -8.53 -26.80 -3.87
N ARG A 614 -8.19 -25.76 -3.11
CA ARG A 614 -6.83 -25.47 -2.65
C ARG A 614 -6.20 -26.64 -1.88
N SER A 615 -6.94 -27.31 -1.01
CA SER A 615 -6.39 -28.46 -0.26
C SER A 615 -5.98 -29.62 -1.17
N LYS A 616 -6.80 -29.96 -2.18
CA LYS A 616 -6.47 -30.99 -3.16
C LYS A 616 -5.31 -30.54 -4.05
N PHE A 617 -5.31 -29.26 -4.43
CA PHE A 617 -4.23 -28.63 -5.19
C PHE A 617 -2.88 -28.70 -4.45
N SER A 618 -2.83 -28.35 -3.16
CA SER A 618 -1.63 -28.45 -2.33
C SER A 618 -1.11 -29.89 -2.23
N GLN A 619 -2.00 -30.88 -2.06
CA GLN A 619 -1.61 -32.30 -2.01
C GLN A 619 -0.97 -32.75 -3.33
N MET A 620 -1.56 -32.37 -4.47
CA MET A 620 -1.02 -32.67 -5.80
C MET A 620 0.39 -32.09 -5.99
N LEU A 621 0.65 -30.90 -5.46
CA LEU A 621 1.95 -30.24 -5.60
C LEU A 621 3.03 -30.75 -4.64
N GLN A 622 2.65 -31.35 -3.49
CA GLN A 622 3.59 -31.93 -2.53
C GLN A 622 4.24 -33.21 -3.04
N GLN A 623 3.59 -33.93 -3.95
CA GLN A 623 4.07 -35.19 -4.51
C GLN A 623 5.07 -35.01 -5.66
N GLU A 624 5.29 -33.76 -6.12
CA GLU A 624 6.10 -33.46 -7.30
C GLU A 624 7.38 -32.67 -6.94
N ASN A 625 8.53 -33.30 -7.25
CA ASN A 625 9.87 -32.75 -7.01
C ASN A 625 10.48 -32.02 -8.23
N LYS A 626 9.73 -31.90 -9.33
CA LYS A 626 10.19 -31.20 -10.53
C LYS A 626 10.33 -29.70 -10.27
N GLU A 627 11.42 -29.11 -10.74
CA GLU A 627 11.64 -27.67 -10.70
C GLU A 627 11.35 -27.05 -12.07
N CYS A 628 10.19 -26.42 -12.20
CA CYS A 628 9.88 -25.54 -13.32
C CYS A 628 9.20 -24.27 -12.84
N LEU A 629 9.23 -23.21 -13.66
CA LEU A 629 8.71 -21.90 -13.30
C LEU A 629 7.22 -21.94 -12.94
N LEU A 630 6.41 -22.68 -13.71
CA LEU A 630 4.99 -22.87 -13.43
C LEU A 630 4.78 -23.56 -12.08
N LEU A 631 5.46 -24.67 -11.79
CA LEU A 631 5.34 -25.37 -10.49
C LEU A 631 5.74 -24.47 -9.31
N LYS A 632 6.75 -23.61 -9.49
CA LYS A 632 7.13 -22.61 -8.48
C LYS A 632 5.98 -21.62 -8.23
N ASN A 633 5.40 -21.05 -9.29
CA ASN A 633 4.26 -20.13 -9.18
C ASN A 633 3.04 -20.82 -8.52
N LEU A 634 2.73 -22.06 -8.93
CA LEU A 634 1.62 -22.83 -8.36
C LEU A 634 1.84 -23.14 -6.86
N LYS A 635 3.08 -23.44 -6.44
CA LYS A 635 3.43 -23.63 -5.02
C LYS A 635 3.23 -22.33 -4.22
N ILE A 636 3.56 -21.17 -4.77
CA ILE A 636 3.27 -19.86 -4.16
C ILE A 636 1.75 -19.68 -4.00
N LEU A 637 1.00 -19.87 -5.08
CA LEU A 637 -0.46 -19.76 -5.05
C LEU A 637 -1.11 -20.73 -4.07
N ALA A 638 -0.61 -21.96 -3.93
CA ALA A 638 -1.14 -22.94 -3.00
C ALA A 638 -0.95 -22.50 -1.53
N ASN A 639 0.21 -21.92 -1.24
CA ASN A 639 0.61 -21.51 0.09
C ASN A 639 0.22 -20.07 0.46
N SER A 640 -0.25 -19.26 -0.49
CA SER A 640 -0.68 -17.87 -0.27
C SER A 640 -1.79 -17.76 0.77
N ASP A 641 -1.92 -16.60 1.40
CA ASP A 641 -3.05 -16.25 2.28
C ASP A 641 -4.21 -15.61 1.50
N ILE A 642 -4.21 -15.73 0.17
CA ILE A 642 -5.23 -15.20 -0.73
C ILE A 642 -6.42 -16.15 -0.83
N PHE A 643 -7.62 -15.61 -0.71
CA PHE A 643 -8.86 -16.20 -1.16
C PHE A 643 -9.28 -15.53 -2.46
N TRP A 644 -9.43 -16.32 -3.51
CA TRP A 644 -9.91 -15.85 -4.81
C TRP A 644 -11.42 -15.71 -4.77
N ASP A 645 -11.89 -14.48 -4.63
CA ASP A 645 -13.30 -14.18 -4.53
C ASP A 645 -13.87 -13.78 -5.88
N GLU A 646 -15.00 -14.36 -6.21
CA GLU A 646 -15.65 -14.17 -7.50
C GLU A 646 -16.44 -12.86 -7.49
N ILE A 647 -16.31 -12.05 -8.52
CA ILE A 647 -17.08 -10.82 -8.68
C ILE A 647 -18.52 -11.17 -9.01
N LYS A 648 -19.42 -10.79 -8.11
CA LYS A 648 -20.86 -11.01 -8.26
C LYS A 648 -21.51 -9.87 -9.02
N ASP A 649 -21.08 -8.64 -8.76
CA ASP A 649 -21.67 -7.44 -9.35
C ASP A 649 -20.66 -6.29 -9.43
N ILE A 650 -20.88 -5.39 -10.40
CA ILE A 650 -20.12 -4.17 -10.58
C ILE A 650 -21.12 -3.04 -10.84
N GLU A 651 -21.22 -2.10 -9.91
CA GLU A 651 -22.09 -0.92 -10.03
C GLU A 651 -21.22 0.30 -10.36
N VAL A 652 -21.59 1.10 -11.37
CA VAL A 652 -20.87 2.33 -11.73
C VAL A 652 -21.63 3.53 -11.18
N ILE A 653 -20.93 4.38 -10.42
CA ILE A 653 -21.45 5.62 -9.83
C ILE A 653 -20.91 6.79 -10.65
N GLU A 654 -21.72 7.30 -11.58
CA GLU A 654 -21.30 8.24 -12.63
C GLU A 654 -20.95 9.66 -12.14
N ASN A 655 -21.63 10.15 -11.09
CA ASN A 655 -21.54 11.55 -10.62
C ASN A 655 -20.92 11.66 -9.21
N PHE A 656 -19.78 11.02 -8.97
CA PHE A 656 -19.06 11.16 -7.71
C PHE A 656 -18.25 12.47 -7.72
N ASN A 657 -18.42 13.33 -6.72
CA ASN A 657 -17.69 14.59 -6.56
C ASN A 657 -17.27 14.75 -5.10
N ASP A 658 -16.20 14.07 -4.73
CA ASP A 658 -15.67 14.07 -3.35
C ASP A 658 -14.18 13.71 -3.35
N TYR A 659 -13.56 13.73 -2.18
CA TYR A 659 -12.21 13.23 -1.99
C TYR A 659 -12.11 11.70 -2.21
N VAL A 660 -11.07 11.32 -2.92
CA VAL A 660 -10.53 9.96 -2.96
C VAL A 660 -9.13 9.99 -2.38
N TYR A 661 -8.67 8.83 -1.97
CA TYR A 661 -7.56 8.65 -1.04
C TYR A 661 -6.64 7.55 -1.56
N ASP A 662 -5.37 7.62 -1.21
CA ASP A 662 -4.41 6.54 -1.45
C ASP A 662 -3.35 6.49 -0.33
N ILE A 663 -2.66 5.36 -0.22
CA ILE A 663 -1.66 5.11 0.82
C ILE A 663 -0.45 4.45 0.20
N SER A 664 0.72 5.06 0.42
CA SER A 664 1.98 4.46 0.00
C SER A 664 2.47 3.41 1.02
N VAL A 665 2.64 2.19 0.53
CA VAL A 665 3.08 1.01 1.28
C VAL A 665 4.29 0.40 0.57
N PRO A 666 5.52 0.79 0.97
CA PRO A 666 6.73 0.24 0.39
C PRO A 666 6.78 -1.29 0.51
N GLU A 667 7.48 -1.92 -0.43
CA GLU A 667 7.75 -3.38 -0.51
C GLU A 667 6.56 -4.27 -0.88
N CYS A 668 5.38 -4.00 -0.30
CA CYS A 668 4.15 -4.75 -0.55
C CYS A 668 3.40 -4.24 -1.79
N GLU A 669 3.52 -2.94 -2.10
CA GLU A 669 2.84 -2.32 -3.25
C GLU A 669 1.32 -2.58 -3.24
N SER A 670 0.74 -2.78 -2.04
CA SER A 670 -0.67 -3.11 -1.83
C SER A 670 -1.13 -2.75 -0.41
N PHE A 671 -2.44 -2.66 -0.21
CA PHE A 671 -3.06 -2.55 1.11
C PHE A 671 -4.41 -3.26 1.15
N LEU A 672 -4.84 -3.62 2.36
CA LEU A 672 -6.13 -4.25 2.60
C LEU A 672 -7.19 -3.20 2.94
N THR A 673 -8.26 -3.12 2.14
CA THR A 673 -9.42 -2.27 2.40
C THR A 673 -10.72 -2.98 2.09
N GLY A 674 -11.74 -2.85 2.95
CA GLY A 674 -13.03 -3.56 2.78
C GLY A 674 -12.88 -5.09 2.75
N ASN A 675 -11.82 -5.63 3.39
CA ASN A 675 -11.40 -7.03 3.24
C ASN A 675 -11.10 -7.45 1.78
N ILE A 676 -10.65 -6.52 0.94
CA ILE A 676 -10.18 -6.71 -0.45
C ILE A 676 -8.75 -6.17 -0.56
N ILE A 677 -7.91 -6.80 -1.38
CA ILE A 677 -6.52 -6.38 -1.59
C ILE A 677 -6.48 -5.41 -2.78
N ALA A 678 -6.04 -4.18 -2.52
CA ALA A 678 -5.94 -3.09 -3.47
C ALA A 678 -4.47 -2.74 -3.75
N HIS A 679 -4.14 -2.35 -4.98
CA HIS A 679 -2.78 -1.97 -5.37
C HIS A 679 -2.45 -0.54 -4.89
N ASN A 680 -1.17 -0.28 -4.61
CA ASN A 680 -0.66 1.03 -4.22
C ASN A 680 0.07 1.71 -5.39
N THR A 681 -0.12 3.03 -5.58
CA THR A 681 0.59 3.81 -6.61
C THR A 681 2.10 3.97 -6.29
N LEU A 682 2.98 3.67 -7.26
CA LEU A 682 4.42 4.02 -7.21
C LEU A 682 4.68 5.25 -8.10
N GLU A 683 5.11 6.36 -7.52
CA GLU A 683 5.23 7.65 -8.21
C GLU A 683 6.60 7.89 -8.87
N LEU A 684 6.59 8.55 -10.05
CA LEU A 684 7.71 9.31 -10.63
C LEU A 684 8.22 10.36 -9.62
N SER A 685 9.45 10.86 -9.78
CA SER A 685 10.05 11.87 -8.88
C SER A 685 9.46 13.30 -9.07
N THR A 686 8.14 13.45 -9.15
CA THR A 686 7.43 14.69 -9.51
C THR A 686 7.74 15.85 -8.57
N GLU A 687 7.81 15.58 -7.26
CA GLU A 687 8.13 16.55 -6.21
C GLU A 687 9.53 17.16 -6.40
N ARG A 688 10.55 16.29 -6.55
CA ARG A 688 11.94 16.73 -6.78
C ARG A 688 12.08 17.53 -8.07
N LEU A 689 11.41 17.12 -9.15
CA LEU A 689 11.46 17.87 -10.39
C LEU A 689 10.81 19.27 -10.25
N ARG A 690 9.78 19.43 -9.41
CA ARG A 690 9.24 20.76 -9.11
C ARG A 690 10.19 21.61 -8.26
N GLU A 691 10.88 21.04 -7.27
CA GLU A 691 11.95 21.73 -6.53
C GLU A 691 13.05 22.23 -7.48
N LEU A 692 13.33 21.46 -8.52
CA LEU A 692 14.26 21.78 -9.60
C LEU A 692 13.69 22.80 -10.63
N GLY A 693 12.46 23.29 -10.42
CA GLY A 693 11.84 24.37 -11.20
C GLY A 693 11.04 23.92 -12.43
N TYR A 694 10.63 22.66 -12.52
CA TYR A 694 9.74 22.18 -13.59
C TYR A 694 8.26 22.47 -13.28
N ASN A 695 7.49 22.86 -14.30
CA ASN A 695 6.05 23.06 -14.21
C ASN A 695 5.30 21.73 -14.39
N ILE A 696 5.11 20.96 -13.31
CA ILE A 696 4.48 19.63 -13.37
C ILE A 696 3.04 19.66 -12.84
N GLN A 697 2.10 19.26 -13.68
CA GLN A 697 0.69 19.07 -13.38
C GLN A 697 0.30 17.58 -13.41
N PRO A 698 -0.03 16.95 -12.27
CA PRO A 698 -0.71 15.67 -12.30
C PRO A 698 -2.13 15.86 -12.86
N MET A 699 -2.53 14.96 -13.76
CA MET A 699 -3.82 14.87 -14.41
C MET A 699 -4.46 13.51 -14.21
N LYS A 700 -5.78 13.50 -14.32
CA LYS A 700 -6.57 12.27 -14.29
C LYS A 700 -7.36 12.16 -15.57
N VAL A 701 -7.37 10.95 -16.09
CA VAL A 701 -7.90 10.62 -17.40
C VAL A 701 -8.91 9.49 -17.17
N ARG A 702 -10.16 9.65 -17.65
CA ARG A 702 -11.23 8.66 -17.48
C ARG A 702 -11.08 7.52 -18.49
N ALA A 703 -10.93 6.27 -18.07
CA ALA A 703 -10.95 5.14 -19.00
C ALA A 703 -12.16 5.13 -19.97
N ALA A 704 -11.90 4.77 -21.22
CA ALA A 704 -12.76 4.93 -22.40
C ALA A 704 -14.14 4.20 -22.38
N LEU A 705 -14.56 3.61 -21.27
CA LEU A 705 -15.76 2.76 -21.19
C LEU A 705 -16.94 3.35 -20.38
N ALA A 706 -16.82 4.53 -19.77
CA ALA A 706 -17.90 5.18 -19.02
C ALA A 706 -18.61 6.26 -19.87
N ASN A 707 -19.81 5.93 -20.36
CA ASN A 707 -20.55 6.70 -21.38
C ASN A 707 -21.43 7.84 -20.84
N VAL A 708 -21.45 8.18 -19.54
CA VAL A 708 -22.25 9.31 -19.03
C VAL A 708 -21.46 10.13 -17.98
N GLY A 709 -21.82 11.38 -17.75
CA GLY A 709 -21.16 12.28 -16.78
C GLY A 709 -20.43 13.46 -17.43
N SER A 710 -20.29 14.54 -16.67
CA SER A 710 -19.81 15.86 -17.11
C SER A 710 -18.28 15.99 -17.25
N GLU A 711 -17.54 14.88 -17.17
CA GLU A 711 -16.11 14.83 -17.45
C GLU A 711 -15.86 14.38 -18.88
N LEU A 712 -14.84 14.98 -19.48
CA LEU A 712 -14.35 14.70 -20.82
C LEU A 712 -13.73 13.29 -20.83
N ALA A 713 -14.04 12.46 -21.84
CA ALA A 713 -13.47 11.12 -22.01
C ALA A 713 -11.91 11.15 -22.03
N ALA A 714 -11.19 10.03 -21.81
CA ALA A 714 -9.72 10.04 -21.73
C ALA A 714 -9.04 10.84 -22.85
N ASP A 715 -9.50 10.60 -24.07
CA ASP A 715 -9.11 11.26 -25.30
C ASP A 715 -9.48 12.75 -25.28
N GLU A 716 -10.62 13.11 -24.72
CA GLU A 716 -11.13 14.47 -24.64
C GLU A 716 -10.51 15.29 -23.49
N GLY A 717 -10.20 14.68 -22.34
CA GLY A 717 -9.47 15.27 -21.21
C GLY A 717 -7.99 15.44 -21.52
N ILE A 718 -7.37 14.44 -22.17
CA ILE A 718 -6.05 14.60 -22.78
C ILE A 718 -6.13 15.72 -23.84
N ARG A 719 -7.04 15.68 -24.83
CA ARG A 719 -7.18 16.76 -25.83
C ARG A 719 -7.44 18.15 -25.24
N THR A 720 -8.22 18.27 -24.16
CA THR A 720 -8.60 19.57 -23.58
C THR A 720 -7.44 20.18 -22.80
N SER A 721 -6.74 19.38 -21.99
CA SER A 721 -5.51 19.85 -21.34
C SER A 721 -4.41 20.19 -22.35
N LEU A 722 -4.40 19.52 -23.50
CA LEU A 722 -3.51 19.83 -24.60
C LEU A 722 -3.90 21.08 -25.39
N ARG A 723 -5.15 21.52 -25.33
CA ARG A 723 -5.59 22.83 -25.86
C ARG A 723 -5.19 24.00 -24.95
N MET A 724 -4.79 23.74 -23.70
CA MET A 724 -4.40 24.78 -22.74
C MET A 724 -2.94 25.26 -22.90
N GLY A 725 -2.19 24.72 -23.87
CA GLY A 725 -0.83 25.18 -24.20
C GLY A 725 0.19 24.05 -24.35
N ASP A 726 1.45 24.42 -24.55
CA ASP A 726 2.55 23.49 -24.86
C ASP A 726 2.88 22.57 -23.67
N SER A 727 2.32 21.35 -23.68
CA SER A 727 2.45 20.37 -22.59
C SER A 727 3.08 19.05 -23.07
N SER A 728 3.94 18.46 -22.22
CA SER A 728 4.48 17.11 -22.38
C SER A 728 3.68 16.13 -21.52
N LEU A 729 3.39 14.93 -22.02
CA LEU A 729 2.61 13.92 -21.29
C LEU A 729 3.51 12.76 -20.86
N ILE A 730 3.61 12.54 -19.55
CA ILE A 730 4.50 11.57 -18.94
C ILE A 730 3.69 10.52 -18.18
N VAL A 731 3.81 9.26 -18.57
CA VAL A 731 3.12 8.13 -17.94
C VAL A 731 4.13 7.29 -17.17
N GLY A 732 4.02 7.29 -15.83
CA GLY A 732 4.96 6.58 -14.95
C GLY A 732 5.09 5.10 -15.33
N GLU A 733 3.97 4.44 -15.65
CA GLU A 733 3.96 3.13 -16.25
C GLU A 733 2.70 2.87 -17.09
N ILE A 734 2.89 2.42 -18.33
CA ILE A 734 1.83 2.07 -19.28
C ILE A 734 1.42 0.63 -19.00
N ARG A 735 0.36 0.47 -18.22
CA ARG A 735 -0.23 -0.84 -17.88
C ARG A 735 -1.65 -1.04 -18.43
N SER A 736 -2.32 0.10 -18.75
CA SER A 736 -3.77 0.35 -18.96
C SER A 736 -4.33 0.54 -20.39
N LEU A 737 -5.66 0.49 -20.56
CA LEU A 737 -6.47 1.03 -21.67
C LEU A 737 -6.32 2.55 -21.84
N GLU A 738 -5.77 3.26 -20.86
CA GLU A 738 -5.26 4.64 -21.02
C GLU A 738 -4.20 4.73 -22.14
N ALA A 739 -3.52 3.63 -22.45
CA ALA A 739 -2.66 3.53 -23.63
C ALA A 739 -3.45 3.80 -24.92
N LEU A 740 -4.71 3.39 -25.03
CA LEU A 740 -5.50 3.68 -26.23
C LEU A 740 -5.66 5.18 -26.43
N ALA A 741 -6.09 5.90 -25.39
CA ALA A 741 -6.27 7.35 -25.44
C ALA A 741 -4.94 8.10 -25.59
N LEU A 742 -3.88 7.64 -24.93
CA LEU A 742 -2.51 8.16 -25.10
C LEU A 742 -2.10 8.06 -26.58
N PHE A 743 -2.21 6.87 -27.17
CA PHE A 743 -1.77 6.61 -28.54
C PHE A 743 -2.69 7.26 -29.57
N GLU A 744 -3.98 7.43 -29.28
CA GLU A 744 -4.89 8.25 -30.09
C GLU A 744 -4.53 9.73 -30.04
N ALA A 745 -4.24 10.28 -28.86
CA ALA A 745 -3.79 11.67 -28.71
C ALA A 745 -2.45 11.92 -29.43
N MET A 746 -1.51 10.96 -29.34
CA MET A 746 -0.26 10.98 -30.09
C MET A 746 -0.51 10.95 -31.60
N ARG A 747 -1.41 10.08 -32.07
CA ARG A 747 -1.75 9.93 -33.51
C ARG A 747 -2.42 11.18 -34.09
N VAL A 748 -3.28 11.84 -33.32
CA VAL A 748 -3.98 13.06 -33.75
C VAL A 748 -3.06 14.30 -33.74
N GLY A 749 -1.84 14.18 -33.20
CA GLY A 749 -0.92 15.31 -33.06
C GLY A 749 -1.42 16.36 -32.08
N ALA A 750 -2.26 15.96 -31.11
CA ALA A 750 -2.80 16.86 -30.10
C ALA A 750 -1.71 17.33 -29.12
N LEU A 751 -0.58 16.62 -29.05
CA LEU A 751 0.53 16.91 -28.15
C LEU A 751 1.48 17.91 -28.80
N ALA A 752 1.67 19.05 -28.15
CA ALA A 752 2.59 20.08 -28.60
C ALA A 752 4.08 19.73 -28.30
N ASN A 753 4.33 18.75 -27.43
CA ASN A 753 5.68 18.40 -26.95
C ASN A 753 5.83 16.87 -26.68
N VAL A 754 6.92 16.48 -26.01
CA VAL A 754 7.33 15.09 -25.72
C VAL A 754 6.25 14.27 -25.03
N VAL A 755 6.11 13.02 -25.48
CA VAL A 755 5.28 11.99 -24.84
C VAL A 755 6.18 10.88 -24.40
N ALA A 756 6.22 10.56 -23.10
CA ALA A 756 7.07 9.49 -22.63
C ALA A 756 6.38 8.61 -21.59
N GLY A 757 6.77 7.33 -21.56
CA GLY A 757 6.32 6.45 -20.49
C GLY A 757 7.15 5.19 -20.36
N THR A 758 7.00 4.50 -19.23
CA THR A 758 7.65 3.19 -19.05
C THR A 758 6.71 2.05 -19.34
N ILE A 759 7.22 0.94 -19.85
CA ILE A 759 6.43 -0.27 -20.10
C ILE A 759 7.28 -1.52 -19.87
N HIS A 760 6.64 -2.64 -19.58
CA HIS A 760 7.32 -3.93 -19.56
C HIS A 760 7.47 -4.48 -20.98
N GLY A 761 8.70 -4.85 -21.33
CA GLY A 761 9.06 -5.44 -22.62
C GLY A 761 10.58 -5.58 -22.70
N ASP A 762 11.08 -6.74 -23.09
CA ASP A 762 12.52 -7.03 -23.16
C ASP A 762 13.14 -6.72 -24.53
N SER A 763 12.30 -6.38 -25.52
CA SER A 763 12.66 -6.06 -26.90
C SER A 763 11.62 -5.10 -27.52
N PRO A 764 11.93 -4.42 -28.65
CA PRO A 764 10.96 -3.55 -29.33
C PRO A 764 9.71 -4.31 -29.81
N TYR A 765 9.88 -5.54 -30.28
CA TYR A 765 8.75 -6.39 -30.64
C TYR A 765 7.92 -6.79 -29.42
N GLY A 766 8.55 -7.12 -28.28
CA GLY A 766 7.84 -7.37 -27.03
C GLY A 766 7.02 -6.17 -26.54
N VAL A 767 7.50 -4.95 -26.80
CA VAL A 767 6.74 -3.70 -26.54
C VAL A 767 5.53 -3.58 -27.48
N PHE A 768 5.70 -3.87 -28.77
CA PHE A 768 4.59 -3.90 -29.73
C PHE A 768 3.55 -4.95 -29.38
N ASP A 769 3.97 -6.17 -29.07
CA ASP A 769 3.10 -7.28 -28.69
C ASP A 769 2.28 -6.90 -27.44
N ARG A 770 2.94 -6.32 -26.44
CA ARG A 770 2.28 -5.80 -25.24
C ARG A 770 1.24 -4.72 -25.58
N ILE A 771 1.58 -3.72 -26.39
CA ILE A 771 0.68 -2.58 -26.64
C ILE A 771 -0.47 -2.95 -27.58
N VAL A 772 -0.15 -3.64 -28.68
CA VAL A 772 -1.13 -3.95 -29.72
C VAL A 772 -1.92 -5.20 -29.38
N ASN A 773 -1.27 -6.27 -28.96
CA ASN A 773 -1.92 -7.55 -28.75
C ASN A 773 -2.47 -7.68 -27.33
N ASP A 774 -1.76 -7.23 -26.28
CA ASP A 774 -2.28 -7.28 -24.91
C ASP A 774 -3.23 -6.11 -24.61
N LEU A 775 -2.78 -4.86 -24.80
CA LEU A 775 -3.56 -3.65 -24.48
C LEU A 775 -4.57 -3.24 -25.55
N LYS A 776 -4.64 -3.98 -26.67
CA LYS A 776 -5.59 -3.77 -27.78
C LYS A 776 -5.52 -2.39 -28.43
N VAL A 777 -4.36 -1.72 -28.36
CA VAL A 777 -4.14 -0.48 -29.11
C VAL A 777 -4.07 -0.80 -30.61
N PRO A 778 -4.79 -0.10 -31.48
CA PRO A 778 -4.72 -0.32 -32.92
C PRO A 778 -3.28 -0.20 -33.43
N ARG A 779 -2.88 -1.08 -34.35
CA ARG A 779 -1.55 -1.04 -34.99
C ARG A 779 -1.24 0.33 -35.60
N THR A 780 -2.24 0.96 -36.20
CA THR A 780 -2.14 2.32 -36.75
C THR A 780 -1.85 3.37 -35.69
N SER A 781 -2.32 3.17 -34.46
CA SER A 781 -2.05 4.07 -33.33
C SER A 781 -0.69 3.79 -32.71
N PHE A 782 -0.22 2.53 -32.67
CA PHE A 782 1.14 2.18 -32.24
C PHE A 782 2.23 2.91 -33.06
N LYS A 783 2.00 3.13 -34.35
CA LYS A 783 2.87 3.95 -35.22
C LYS A 783 3.08 5.38 -34.72
N ALA A 784 2.29 5.88 -33.77
CA ALA A 784 2.51 7.17 -33.16
C ALA A 784 3.75 7.20 -32.24
N VAL A 785 4.24 6.04 -31.79
CA VAL A 785 5.55 5.91 -31.11
C VAL A 785 6.65 6.16 -32.11
N ASP A 786 7.62 7.00 -31.76
CA ASP A 786 8.78 7.29 -32.60
C ASP A 786 9.98 6.46 -32.18
N ILE A 787 10.25 6.38 -30.88
CA ILE A 787 11.45 5.74 -30.32
C ILE A 787 11.09 4.80 -29.17
N ILE A 788 11.69 3.61 -29.18
CA ILE A 788 11.67 2.64 -28.10
C ILE A 788 13.09 2.45 -27.57
N VAL A 789 13.26 2.59 -26.25
CA VAL A 789 14.54 2.37 -25.56
C VAL A 789 14.43 1.14 -24.69
N ILE A 790 15.29 0.15 -24.92
CA ILE A 790 15.30 -1.08 -24.13
C ILE A 790 16.45 -1.03 -23.11
N ALA A 791 16.10 -0.95 -21.83
CA ALA A 791 17.04 -1.05 -20.71
C ALA A 791 16.94 -2.42 -20.06
N ASN A 792 18.03 -3.19 -20.09
CA ASN A 792 18.10 -4.52 -19.52
C ASN A 792 19.40 -4.73 -18.71
N PRO A 793 19.38 -5.63 -17.72
CA PRO A 793 20.58 -6.04 -17.04
C PRO A 793 21.41 -7.02 -17.89
N ILE A 794 22.68 -6.71 -18.09
CA ILE A 794 23.70 -7.56 -18.72
C ILE A 794 24.52 -8.25 -17.62
N LYS A 795 24.92 -9.50 -17.87
CA LYS A 795 25.77 -10.27 -16.96
C LYS A 795 27.18 -10.43 -17.57
N SER A 796 28.20 -10.47 -16.73
CA SER A 796 29.55 -10.89 -17.14
C SER A 796 29.56 -12.36 -17.60
N ALA A 797 30.61 -12.74 -18.34
CA ALA A 797 30.77 -14.10 -18.87
C ALA A 797 30.86 -15.17 -17.76
N ASP A 798 31.42 -14.81 -16.60
CA ASP A 798 31.48 -15.64 -15.40
C ASP A 798 30.19 -15.57 -14.54
N GLY A 799 29.25 -14.69 -14.89
CA GLY A 799 28.00 -14.46 -14.18
C GLY A 799 28.14 -13.72 -12.84
N LEU A 800 29.35 -13.32 -12.44
CA LEU A 800 29.65 -12.69 -11.15
C LEU A 800 29.17 -11.23 -11.09
N HIS A 801 29.22 -10.51 -12.20
CA HIS A 801 28.86 -9.09 -12.26
C HIS A 801 27.60 -8.88 -13.09
N ARG A 802 26.77 -7.93 -12.67
CA ARG A 802 25.54 -7.56 -13.37
C ARG A 802 25.44 -6.05 -13.52
N TRP A 803 25.44 -5.57 -14.75
CA TRP A 803 25.34 -4.14 -15.04
C TRP A 803 24.04 -3.81 -15.73
N ARG A 804 23.44 -2.66 -15.41
CA ARG A 804 22.28 -2.14 -16.15
C ARG A 804 22.81 -1.42 -17.40
N ARG A 805 22.29 -1.80 -18.57
CA ARG A 805 22.67 -1.20 -19.85
C ARG A 805 21.42 -0.87 -20.64
N VAL A 806 21.42 0.27 -21.32
CA VAL A 806 20.57 0.43 -22.49
C VAL A 806 21.12 -0.50 -23.57
N THR A 807 20.29 -1.43 -24.00
CA THR A 807 20.66 -2.48 -24.96
C THR A 807 20.34 -2.08 -26.39
N GLN A 808 19.26 -1.33 -26.60
CA GLN A 808 18.79 -0.90 -27.91
C GLN A 808 18.11 0.47 -27.82
N ILE A 809 18.33 1.31 -28.83
CA ILE A 809 17.50 2.48 -29.14
C ILE A 809 16.97 2.23 -30.55
N THR A 810 15.66 2.02 -30.65
CA THR A 810 15.00 1.55 -31.86
C THR A 810 13.98 2.58 -32.32
N GLU A 811 14.08 2.98 -33.59
CA GLU A 811 13.08 3.77 -34.28
C GLU A 811 11.93 2.90 -34.76
N VAL A 812 10.71 3.42 -34.63
CA VAL A 812 9.50 2.81 -35.19
C VAL A 812 9.12 3.56 -36.48
N ARG A 813 9.42 2.94 -37.63
CA ARG A 813 9.04 3.44 -38.95
C ARG A 813 7.53 3.45 -39.12
N LYS A 814 7.03 4.24 -40.07
CA LYS A 814 5.59 4.45 -40.27
C LYS A 814 4.99 3.62 -41.41
N THR A 815 5.84 2.98 -42.23
CA THR A 815 5.54 2.35 -43.52
C THR A 815 5.38 0.82 -43.50
N TRP A 816 4.85 0.24 -42.40
CA TRP A 816 4.50 -1.19 -42.27
C TRP A 816 3.00 -1.36 -41.98
N GLU A 817 2.37 -2.50 -42.28
CA GLU A 817 0.92 -2.69 -42.08
C GLU A 817 0.57 -3.73 -41.00
N GLN A 818 1.21 -4.90 -41.02
CA GLN A 818 0.78 -6.06 -40.24
C GLN A 818 1.76 -6.38 -39.11
N ASP A 819 3.02 -6.62 -39.45
CA ASP A 819 4.08 -7.03 -38.53
C ASP A 819 5.31 -6.12 -38.69
N PRO A 820 5.58 -5.23 -37.72
CA PRO A 820 6.70 -4.29 -37.80
C PRO A 820 8.07 -4.98 -37.78
N LEU A 821 8.20 -6.21 -37.29
CA LEU A 821 9.48 -6.92 -37.37
C LEU A 821 9.71 -7.51 -38.76
N ALA A 822 8.68 -8.15 -39.34
CA ALA A 822 8.78 -8.76 -40.67
C ALA A 822 8.89 -7.71 -41.80
N GLU A 823 8.30 -6.53 -41.60
CA GLU A 823 8.21 -5.46 -42.60
C GLU A 823 9.26 -4.36 -42.41
N ASN A 824 10.31 -4.58 -41.61
CA ASN A 824 11.35 -3.59 -41.27
C ASN A 824 10.78 -2.28 -40.68
N GLY A 825 9.70 -2.40 -39.91
CA GLY A 825 9.09 -1.33 -39.13
C GLY A 825 9.92 -0.94 -37.90
N PHE A 826 10.82 -1.79 -37.42
CA PHE A 826 11.79 -1.46 -36.38
C PHE A 826 13.20 -1.28 -36.95
N VAL A 827 13.82 -0.14 -36.65
CA VAL A 827 15.19 0.15 -37.06
C VAL A 827 16.00 0.48 -35.81
N ASP A 828 16.92 -0.41 -35.45
CA ASP A 828 17.87 -0.13 -34.38
C ASP A 828 18.79 1.02 -34.83
N LEU A 829 18.69 2.18 -34.18
CA LEU A 829 19.60 3.31 -34.38
C LEU A 829 20.90 3.10 -33.60
N MET A 830 20.78 2.49 -32.42
CA MET A 830 21.92 2.11 -31.61
C MET A 830 21.70 0.75 -30.96
N LYS A 831 22.78 -0.03 -30.85
CA LYS A 831 22.76 -1.38 -30.30
C LYS A 831 23.96 -1.62 -29.39
N TYR A 832 23.72 -2.31 -28.29
CA TYR A 832 24.76 -2.60 -27.31
C TYR A 832 25.67 -3.68 -27.84
N ASP A 833 26.96 -3.38 -27.80
CA ASP A 833 28.02 -4.33 -28.13
C ASP A 833 28.67 -4.82 -26.83
N ALA A 834 28.49 -6.12 -26.56
CA ALA A 834 29.05 -6.77 -25.39
C ALA A 834 30.59 -6.80 -25.40
N LYS A 835 31.25 -6.68 -26.56
CA LYS A 835 32.72 -6.66 -26.64
C LYS A 835 33.29 -5.33 -26.18
N THR A 836 32.65 -4.22 -26.53
CA THR A 836 33.09 -2.87 -26.16
C THR A 836 32.43 -2.34 -24.88
N ASP A 837 31.48 -3.08 -24.31
CA ASP A 837 30.62 -2.65 -23.18
C ASP A 837 30.05 -1.25 -23.40
N SER A 838 29.55 -0.99 -24.62
CA SER A 838 29.08 0.32 -25.03
C SER A 838 27.92 0.20 -26.02
N LEU A 839 27.04 1.18 -25.96
CA LEU A 839 25.95 1.35 -26.91
C LEU A 839 26.48 2.07 -28.16
N GLN A 840 26.57 1.35 -29.28
CA GLN A 840 27.18 1.79 -30.53
C GLN A 840 26.13 2.19 -31.57
N PRO A 841 26.44 3.17 -32.46
CA PRO A 841 25.56 3.51 -33.57
C PRO A 841 25.52 2.38 -34.61
N THR A 842 24.38 2.20 -35.25
CA THR A 842 24.24 1.32 -36.42
C THR A 842 24.47 2.08 -37.72
N ASP A 843 24.66 1.36 -38.83
CA ASP A 843 24.78 1.97 -40.15
C ASP A 843 23.56 2.82 -40.50
N ALA A 844 22.37 2.42 -40.05
CA ALA A 844 21.13 3.18 -40.25
C ALA A 844 21.19 4.57 -39.61
N LEU A 845 21.81 4.71 -38.44
CA LEU A 845 22.00 6.02 -37.81
C LEU A 845 23.10 6.81 -38.53
N ILE A 846 24.23 6.19 -38.85
CA ILE A 846 25.39 6.87 -39.46
C ILE A 846 25.06 7.42 -40.86
N ASN A 847 24.40 6.60 -41.68
CA ASN A 847 24.01 6.96 -43.04
C ASN A 847 22.80 7.91 -43.09
N GLY A 848 22.25 8.29 -41.92
CA GLY A 848 21.07 9.13 -41.83
C GLY A 848 19.83 8.49 -42.43
N GLU A 849 19.61 7.20 -42.21
CA GLU A 849 18.41 6.50 -42.69
C GLU A 849 17.18 6.72 -41.79
N SER A 850 17.37 7.32 -40.62
CA SER A 850 16.30 7.66 -39.67
C SER A 850 15.28 8.62 -40.27
N GLU A 851 14.02 8.20 -40.36
CA GLU A 851 12.90 9.03 -40.81
C GLU A 851 12.53 10.04 -39.73
N ILE A 852 12.61 9.64 -38.46
CA ILE A 852 12.28 10.50 -37.31
C ILE A 852 13.27 11.66 -37.19
N ILE A 853 14.57 11.41 -37.28
CA ILE A 853 15.59 12.47 -37.19
C ILE A 853 15.46 13.44 -38.37
N LYS A 854 15.26 12.92 -39.60
CA LYS A 854 14.98 13.75 -40.78
C LYS A 854 13.72 14.61 -40.61
N SER A 855 12.68 14.06 -39.98
CA SER A 855 11.45 14.81 -39.69
C SER A 855 11.67 15.91 -38.65
N ILE A 856 12.55 15.73 -37.66
CA ILE A 856 12.93 16.82 -36.74
C ILE A 856 13.67 17.89 -37.54
N ALA A 857 14.63 17.48 -38.37
CA ALA A 857 15.46 18.37 -39.18
C ALA A 857 14.63 19.21 -40.17
N SER A 858 13.59 18.65 -40.80
CA SER A 858 12.74 19.38 -41.75
C SER A 858 11.97 20.54 -41.12
N ASN A 859 11.77 20.52 -39.80
CA ASN A 859 11.07 21.59 -39.08
C ASN A 859 12.00 22.76 -38.70
N VAL A 860 13.29 22.64 -38.99
CA VAL A 860 14.31 23.66 -38.71
C VAL A 860 14.96 24.07 -40.03
N LYS A 861 14.79 25.34 -40.40
CA LYS A 861 15.23 25.87 -41.70
C LYS A 861 16.71 25.60 -41.98
N GLU A 862 17.53 25.65 -40.94
CA GLU A 862 18.98 25.44 -40.99
C GLU A 862 19.38 23.97 -41.18
N TRP A 863 18.48 23.02 -40.91
CA TRP A 863 18.74 21.58 -40.98
C TRP A 863 18.02 20.87 -42.12
N ALA A 864 17.02 21.51 -42.72
CA ALA A 864 16.24 20.94 -43.80
C ALA A 864 17.13 20.52 -44.98
N GLY A 865 17.21 19.22 -45.23
CA GLY A 865 18.04 18.63 -46.29
C GLY A 865 19.54 18.57 -46.00
N ASN A 866 19.99 18.95 -44.81
CA ASN A 866 21.40 18.95 -44.42
C ASN A 866 21.65 17.98 -43.26
N TRP A 867 21.94 16.71 -43.58
CA TRP A 867 22.23 15.68 -42.58
C TRP A 867 23.46 16.01 -41.74
N ASP A 868 24.50 16.58 -42.35
CA ASP A 868 25.74 16.91 -41.65
C ASP A 868 25.49 17.91 -40.52
N ALA A 869 24.66 18.93 -40.76
CA ALA A 869 24.30 19.92 -39.73
C ALA A 869 23.51 19.29 -38.56
N VAL A 870 22.66 18.30 -38.85
CA VAL A 870 21.89 17.56 -37.83
C VAL A 870 22.81 16.67 -37.01
N TRP A 871 23.67 15.91 -37.70
CA TRP A 871 24.66 15.04 -37.09
C TRP A 871 25.64 15.83 -36.23
N ASP A 872 26.10 16.99 -36.70
CA ASP A 872 26.94 17.91 -35.94
C ASP A 872 26.26 18.42 -34.67
N ASN A 873 24.92 18.61 -34.67
CA ASN A 873 24.19 18.99 -33.47
C ASN A 873 24.07 17.83 -32.45
N ILE A 874 23.80 16.62 -32.93
CA ILE A 874 23.77 15.41 -32.09
C ILE A 874 25.16 15.19 -31.46
N LEU A 875 26.23 15.31 -32.26
CA LEU A 875 27.61 15.22 -31.79
C LEU A 875 27.97 16.35 -30.82
N LEU A 876 27.47 17.56 -31.04
CA LEU A 876 27.66 18.68 -30.11
C LEU A 876 27.07 18.36 -28.73
N ARG A 877 25.82 17.87 -28.69
CA ARG A 877 25.17 17.47 -27.43
C ARG A 877 25.93 16.33 -26.76
N ALA A 878 26.35 15.32 -27.54
CA ALA A 878 27.17 14.23 -27.04
C ALA A 878 28.47 14.74 -26.40
N LYS A 879 29.18 15.65 -27.09
CA LYS A 879 30.41 16.30 -26.60
C LYS A 879 30.17 17.11 -25.32
N ILE A 880 29.04 17.81 -25.21
CA ILE A 880 28.68 18.55 -24.00
C ILE A 880 28.52 17.58 -22.83
N LYS A 881 27.73 16.52 -22.98
CA LYS A 881 27.49 15.53 -21.91
C LYS A 881 28.79 14.81 -21.53
N GLU A 882 29.60 14.46 -22.52
CA GLU A 882 30.94 13.87 -22.31
C GLU A 882 31.87 14.84 -21.59
N ALA A 883 31.88 16.13 -21.97
CA ALA A 883 32.67 17.14 -21.30
C ALA A 883 32.28 17.27 -19.82
N ILE A 884 30.99 17.29 -19.47
CA ILE A 884 30.53 17.33 -18.08
C ILE A 884 31.11 16.15 -17.28
N VAL A 885 31.05 14.93 -17.84
CA VAL A 885 31.64 13.73 -17.21
C VAL A 885 33.16 13.85 -17.09
N ASN A 886 33.85 14.33 -18.13
CA ASN A 886 35.29 14.48 -18.14
C ASN A 886 35.77 15.54 -17.14
N TYR A 887 35.09 16.68 -17.02
CA TYR A 887 35.38 17.70 -16.01
C TYR A 887 35.06 17.23 -14.60
N SER A 888 33.96 16.50 -14.41
CA SER A 888 33.64 15.85 -13.13
C SER A 888 34.79 14.95 -12.67
N LYS A 889 35.37 14.17 -13.60
CA LYS A 889 36.52 13.30 -13.31
C LYS A 889 37.81 14.07 -13.10
N SER A 890 38.16 14.99 -14.02
CA SER A 890 39.45 15.71 -13.97
C SER A 890 39.53 16.74 -12.86
N SER A 891 38.39 17.28 -12.42
CA SER A 891 38.29 18.24 -11.32
C SER A 891 37.86 17.58 -10.01
N GLU A 892 37.63 16.25 -9.99
CA GLU A 892 37.15 15.48 -8.83
C GLU A 892 35.87 16.05 -8.19
N MET A 893 34.95 16.56 -9.01
CA MET A 893 33.69 17.18 -8.58
C MET A 893 32.47 16.36 -9.04
N PRO A 894 32.14 15.24 -8.37
CA PRO A 894 31.01 14.39 -8.75
C PRO A 894 29.67 15.12 -8.69
N GLU A 895 29.57 16.20 -7.90
CA GLU A 895 28.37 17.03 -7.88
C GLU A 895 28.01 17.63 -9.26
N LEU A 896 28.95 17.77 -10.20
CA LEU A 896 28.68 18.29 -11.54
C LEU A 896 27.68 17.41 -12.30
N LEU A 897 27.59 16.12 -11.95
CA LEU A 897 26.70 15.16 -12.60
C LEU A 897 25.29 15.15 -11.99
N GLU A 898 25.06 15.87 -10.90
CA GLU A 898 23.79 15.90 -10.19
C GLU A 898 22.74 16.79 -10.86
N SER A 899 21.47 16.41 -10.69
CA SER A 899 20.30 17.00 -11.36
C SER A 899 20.28 18.54 -11.43
N GLN A 900 20.52 19.23 -10.30
CA GLN A 900 20.55 20.70 -10.25
C GLN A 900 21.55 21.33 -11.23
N ASN A 901 22.76 20.76 -11.32
CA ASN A 901 23.82 21.28 -12.18
C ASN A 901 23.58 20.91 -13.65
N ILE A 902 23.06 19.71 -13.90
CA ILE A 902 22.69 19.29 -15.26
C ILE A 902 21.62 20.18 -15.86
N ILE A 903 20.61 20.60 -15.08
CA ILE A 903 19.60 21.57 -15.54
C ILE A 903 20.25 22.90 -15.93
N TYR A 904 21.13 23.43 -15.08
CA TYR A 904 21.86 24.67 -15.39
C TYR A 904 22.66 24.55 -16.70
N PHE A 905 23.34 23.43 -16.92
CA PHE A 905 24.12 23.19 -18.13
C PHE A 905 23.27 23.01 -19.38
N ASN A 906 22.10 22.40 -19.26
CA ASN A 906 21.12 22.29 -20.34
C ASN A 906 20.58 23.69 -20.70
N ASP A 907 20.19 24.51 -19.71
CA ASP A 907 19.74 25.89 -19.91
C ASP A 907 20.82 26.75 -20.59
N LEU A 908 22.07 26.60 -20.14
CA LEU A 908 23.22 27.30 -20.72
C LEU A 908 23.43 26.94 -22.20
N PHE A 909 23.29 25.66 -22.55
CA PHE A 909 23.39 25.20 -23.94
C PHE A 909 22.34 25.87 -24.84
N HIS A 910 21.07 25.91 -24.41
CA HIS A 910 20.01 26.55 -25.18
C HIS A 910 20.26 28.06 -25.34
N LYS A 911 20.65 28.74 -24.26
CA LYS A 911 20.94 30.17 -24.28
C LYS A 911 22.06 30.51 -25.27
N ILE A 912 23.19 29.80 -25.20
CA ILE A 912 24.34 30.04 -26.08
C ILE A 912 24.01 29.69 -27.53
N SER A 913 23.23 28.63 -27.76
CA SER A 913 22.78 28.26 -29.09
C SER A 913 21.95 29.37 -29.74
N ASP A 914 21.06 30.00 -28.97
CA ASP A 914 20.27 31.14 -29.45
C ASP A 914 21.13 32.38 -29.72
N GLU A 915 22.06 32.72 -28.83
CA GLU A 915 23.01 33.84 -29.02
C GLU A 915 23.86 33.65 -30.29
N VAL A 916 24.43 32.46 -30.49
CA VAL A 916 25.24 32.15 -31.69
C VAL A 916 24.36 32.22 -32.94
N ARG A 917 23.14 31.69 -32.90
CA ARG A 917 22.20 31.75 -34.03
C ARG A 917 21.89 33.19 -34.41
N GLN A 918 21.65 34.07 -33.43
CA GLN A 918 21.37 35.49 -33.67
C GLN A 918 22.58 36.23 -34.27
N GLU A 919 23.81 35.87 -33.86
CA GLU A 919 25.03 36.51 -34.36
C GLU A 919 25.44 36.05 -35.77
N SER A 920 25.44 34.74 -36.05
CA SER A 920 25.96 34.18 -37.31
C SER A 920 24.88 33.77 -38.31
N GLY A 921 23.60 33.80 -37.93
CA GLY A 921 22.48 33.32 -38.75
C GLY A 921 22.42 31.79 -38.91
N VAL A 922 23.40 31.06 -38.38
CA VAL A 922 23.50 29.58 -38.36
C VAL A 922 23.98 29.08 -37.00
N LEU A 923 23.63 27.84 -36.68
CA LEU A 923 24.07 27.14 -35.47
C LEU A 923 25.47 26.54 -35.68
N ASP A 924 26.52 27.30 -35.37
CA ASP A 924 27.91 26.82 -35.41
C ASP A 924 28.24 25.99 -34.15
N SER A 925 28.26 24.66 -34.30
CA SER A 925 28.55 23.73 -33.20
C SER A 925 29.90 23.96 -32.52
N LYS A 926 30.94 24.40 -33.24
CA LYS A 926 32.26 24.66 -32.65
C LYS A 926 32.22 25.91 -31.76
N LYS A 927 31.58 26.97 -32.24
CA LYS A 927 31.42 28.22 -31.49
C LYS A 927 30.53 28.04 -30.25
N ILE A 928 29.44 27.28 -30.39
CA ILE A 928 28.53 26.94 -29.27
C ILE A 928 29.29 26.14 -28.21
N PHE A 929 29.98 25.06 -28.60
CA PHE A 929 30.76 24.26 -27.66
C PHE A 929 31.82 25.10 -26.94
N PHE A 930 32.57 25.92 -27.68
CA PHE A 930 33.60 26.78 -27.10
C PHE A 930 33.04 27.72 -26.04
N ARG A 931 31.94 28.43 -26.33
CA ARG A 931 31.31 29.34 -25.36
C ARG A 931 30.71 28.59 -24.17
N TRP A 932 30.10 27.44 -24.42
CA TRP A 932 29.51 26.60 -23.38
C TRP A 932 30.60 26.04 -22.43
N ASP A 933 31.71 25.54 -22.97
CA ASP A 933 32.88 25.07 -22.21
C ASP A 933 33.50 26.19 -21.36
N GLN A 934 33.56 27.43 -21.88
CA GLN A 934 33.98 28.59 -21.08
C GLN A 934 33.00 28.88 -19.93
N GLY A 935 31.70 28.72 -20.16
CA GLY A 935 30.68 28.84 -19.12
C GLY A 935 30.81 27.78 -18.03
N LEU A 936 31.05 26.52 -18.42
CA LEU A 936 31.33 25.41 -17.49
C LEU A 936 32.59 25.71 -16.65
N LYS A 937 33.70 26.13 -17.28
CA LYS A 937 34.94 26.51 -16.57
C LYS A 937 34.72 27.62 -15.54
N ARG A 938 33.91 28.63 -15.88
CA ARG A 938 33.55 29.72 -14.95
C ARG A 938 32.72 29.19 -13.78
N PHE A 939 31.75 28.31 -14.04
CA PHE A 939 30.93 27.67 -13.01
C PHE A 939 31.79 26.86 -12.04
N ILE A 940 32.69 26.02 -12.56
CA ILE A 940 33.65 25.25 -11.76
C ILE A 940 34.49 26.20 -10.90
N LYS A 941 35.09 27.23 -11.51
CA LYS A 941 35.90 28.23 -10.80
C LYS A 941 35.11 28.86 -9.64
N GLN A 942 33.89 29.33 -9.87
CA GLN A 942 33.03 29.91 -8.81
C GLN A 942 32.77 28.92 -7.67
N LYS A 943 32.40 27.68 -7.98
CA LYS A 943 32.19 26.62 -6.98
C LYS A 943 33.44 26.28 -6.18
N THR A 944 34.62 26.34 -6.80
CA THR A 944 35.89 26.12 -6.10
C THR A 944 36.21 27.29 -5.15
N PHE A 945 35.88 28.53 -5.52
CA PHE A 945 36.02 29.71 -4.64
C PHE A 945 35.02 29.73 -3.48
N GLU A 946 33.82 29.14 -3.62
CA GLU A 946 32.85 29.03 -2.52
C GLU A 946 33.20 27.93 -1.50
N LYS A 947 34.07 26.97 -1.86
CA LYS A 947 34.51 25.86 -0.99
C LYS A 947 35.83 26.12 -0.25
N GLY A 948 36.65 27.07 -0.71
CA GLY A 948 37.90 27.48 -0.07
C GLY A 948 37.70 28.69 0.82
#